data_AF-A0AAD6HHD8-F1
#
_entry.id   AF-A0AAD6HHD8-F1
#
_cell.length_a   1.000
_cell.length_b   1.000
_cell.length_c   1.000
_cell.angle_alpha   90.00
_cell.angle_beta   90.00
_cell.angle_gamma   90.00
#
_symmetry.space_group_name_H-M   'P 1'
#
loop_
_entity.id
_entity.type
_entity.pdbx_description
1 polymer ?
#
loop_
_entity_poly.entity_id
_entity_poly.type
_entity_poly.pdbx_seq_one_letter_code
_entity_poly.pdbx_strand_id
1 'polypeptide(L)'
;MALSLTSKLWVWLFIAGAAIADQENRFRSEKYAHGLEGQYVSQHYSSFGAPGPVLNYWEKSPACDDGLYTIISPRGGSVSHSGPMILDNDGNMVWFRDYKSAYNGNVYTYKGEKYLTFWAGDDLVRGHGEGTLYMLNSHYEEKYKIDKVRGLKPDLHEFHITRDETALFTVYDIRSVDLTSIGGIEGGWIFDSAFYEVDIETNELLFEWRASDHFDYSESLVHRGGNGDDRRHPWDWFHINSVDKDEYGNYLVSTRYLSALIYIDGRNGQTLWRLGGPKNSFTDLSDGGATNISWQHHARFRPSYDSSNTTRAISVFDNGSRGREAAENPSRGLFLDLELANMTASIRAQYWNPLLISTQSQGSMQILDNGHVFIGYGYDAAWTEFDANGEVLCDVHFGPRDGFGRGAVISYRAFKQEWVGRPLTLPDVALSGTTASVSWNGATEVVTWVLQGSHIKGEDPSPIQPESNSDGDPRHRILGELLGHAGGKSVQTSRRDVEPVHYDPLRDEDFQFLTAAPKSGFETKILIPADTKFRTLRIVALDKTGVALAATRPMKWDPIKMNEEVAVYRGDQPQDEHSAPSSRSTLVIMLSVGFITAAIILLCAWIVYKYTPSRFWAMLLQTNPKQEHEWQPVNTSERLDESNELSDLESGEQESEGAALLKEQKTEEKEE
;
A
#
# COMPACT_ATOMS: atom_id res chain seq x y z
N MET A 1 -7.25 68.10 -21.76
CA MET A 1 -6.12 67.18 -21.97
C MET A 1 -6.43 65.93 -21.16
N ALA A 2 -6.70 64.76 -21.76
CA ALA A 2 -5.81 63.92 -22.58
C ALA A 2 -4.66 63.31 -21.74
N LEU A 3 -4.40 61.99 -21.70
CA LEU A 3 -5.01 60.85 -22.40
C LEU A 3 -4.82 59.55 -21.56
N SER A 4 -5.82 58.67 -21.54
CA SER A 4 -5.73 57.20 -21.78
C SER A 4 -4.43 56.43 -21.48
N LEU A 5 -4.50 55.37 -20.65
CA LEU A 5 -4.71 53.99 -21.14
C LEU A 5 -5.03 52.98 -20.02
N THR A 6 -6.06 52.16 -20.24
CA THR A 6 -6.49 51.07 -19.34
C THR A 6 -5.86 49.73 -19.73
N SER A 7 -5.13 49.07 -18.84
CA SER A 7 -4.75 47.66 -19.01
C SER A 7 -5.92 46.74 -18.63
N LYS A 8 -6.76 46.41 -19.61
CA LYS A 8 -7.84 45.42 -19.44
C LYS A 8 -7.22 44.02 -19.35
N LEU A 9 -7.22 43.42 -18.16
CA LEU A 9 -6.96 41.99 -18.01
C LEU A 9 -8.18 41.23 -18.53
N TRP A 10 -8.16 40.84 -19.82
CA TRP A 10 -9.16 39.92 -20.35
C TRP A 10 -8.76 38.51 -19.96
N VAL A 11 -9.39 37.98 -18.91
CA VAL A 11 -9.40 36.54 -18.64
C VAL A 11 -10.22 35.88 -19.75
N TRP A 12 -9.55 35.51 -20.84
CA TRP A 12 -10.13 34.62 -21.83
C TRP A 12 -10.16 33.23 -21.23
N LEU A 13 -11.32 32.85 -20.70
CA LEU A 13 -11.67 31.47 -20.36
C LEU A 13 -11.79 30.67 -21.67
N PHE A 14 -10.66 30.35 -22.29
CA PHE A 14 -10.58 29.24 -23.22
C PHE A 14 -10.72 27.97 -22.39
N ILE A 15 -11.95 27.44 -22.34
CA ILE A 15 -12.18 26.05 -21.99
C ILE A 15 -11.66 25.21 -23.17
N ALA A 16 -10.33 25.10 -23.26
CA ALA A 16 -9.71 23.97 -23.91
C ALA A 16 -10.11 22.77 -23.06
N GLY A 17 -11.06 21.96 -23.54
CA GLY A 17 -11.48 20.76 -22.85
C GLY A 17 -10.26 19.89 -22.62
N ALA A 18 -9.85 19.72 -21.36
CA ALA A 18 -8.77 18.84 -21.02
C ALA A 18 -9.18 17.43 -21.46
N ALA A 19 -8.44 16.85 -22.40
CA ALA A 19 -8.60 15.45 -22.72
C ALA A 19 -8.16 14.66 -21.49
N ILE A 20 -9.08 13.93 -20.85
CA ILE A 20 -8.78 13.18 -19.64
C ILE A 20 -7.59 12.24 -19.93
N ALA A 21 -6.56 12.29 -19.08
CA ALA A 21 -5.41 11.42 -19.27
C ALA A 21 -5.72 10.01 -18.77
N ASP A 22 -6.23 9.99 -17.55
CA ASP A 22 -6.67 8.83 -16.78
C ASP A 22 -7.87 8.14 -17.43
N GLN A 23 -8.04 6.85 -17.15
CA GLN A 23 -9.20 6.07 -17.60
C GLN A 23 -10.43 6.37 -16.75
N GLU A 24 -11.60 6.43 -17.39
CA GLU A 24 -12.88 6.54 -16.68
C GLU A 24 -13.10 5.33 -15.75
N ASN A 25 -13.38 5.60 -14.48
CA ASN A 25 -13.79 4.58 -13.53
C ASN A 25 -15.13 3.95 -13.95
N ARG A 26 -15.31 2.68 -13.60
CA ARG A 26 -16.52 1.92 -13.94
C ARG A 26 -17.65 2.29 -13.00
N PHE A 27 -18.87 2.25 -13.52
CA PHE A 27 -20.09 2.39 -12.73
C PHE A 27 -20.96 1.15 -12.92
N ARG A 28 -21.16 0.37 -11.86
CA ARG A 28 -21.95 -0.89 -11.86
C ARG A 28 -21.56 -1.86 -12.99
N SER A 29 -20.27 -1.97 -13.32
CA SER A 29 -19.79 -2.88 -14.38
C SER A 29 -19.78 -4.32 -13.89
N GLU A 30 -20.77 -5.11 -14.32
CA GLU A 30 -20.75 -6.57 -14.07
C GLU A 30 -19.53 -7.25 -14.74
N LYS A 31 -18.97 -6.68 -15.82
CA LYS A 31 -17.73 -7.20 -16.42
C LYS A 31 -16.54 -7.07 -15.47
N TYR A 32 -16.46 -5.95 -14.75
CA TYR A 32 -15.49 -5.75 -13.69
C TYR A 32 -15.78 -6.69 -12.52
N ALA A 33 -17.04 -6.77 -12.07
CA ALA A 33 -17.45 -7.60 -10.94
C ALA A 33 -17.12 -9.09 -11.13
N HIS A 34 -17.30 -9.61 -12.35
CA HIS A 34 -16.96 -10.98 -12.76
C HIS A 34 -15.47 -11.15 -13.19
N GLY A 35 -14.63 -10.13 -13.06
CA GLY A 35 -13.19 -10.21 -13.38
C GLY A 35 -12.84 -10.34 -14.86
N LEU A 36 -13.80 -10.07 -15.76
CA LEU A 36 -13.63 -10.14 -17.21
C LEU A 36 -12.75 -8.99 -17.76
N GLU A 37 -12.52 -7.94 -16.98
CA GLU A 37 -11.58 -6.86 -17.25
C GLU A 37 -10.19 -7.08 -16.62
N GLY A 38 -10.00 -8.18 -15.86
CA GLY A 38 -8.80 -8.48 -15.09
C GLY A 38 -9.07 -8.61 -13.59
N GLN A 39 -8.11 -9.17 -12.84
CA GLN A 39 -8.21 -9.32 -11.37
C GLN A 39 -7.80 -8.06 -10.60
N TYR A 40 -6.84 -7.29 -11.12
CA TYR A 40 -6.53 -5.95 -10.65
C TYR A 40 -6.55 -5.02 -11.87
N VAL A 41 -7.67 -4.32 -12.07
CA VAL A 41 -7.84 -3.44 -13.23
C VAL A 41 -7.09 -2.15 -12.95
N SER A 42 -6.09 -1.84 -13.77
CA SER A 42 -5.20 -0.72 -13.55
C SER A 42 -4.92 0.07 -14.82
N GLN A 43 -4.59 1.34 -14.66
CA GLN A 43 -4.20 2.27 -15.71
C GLN A 43 -2.70 2.58 -15.62
N HIS A 44 -2.07 2.76 -16.79
CA HIS A 44 -0.68 3.18 -16.91
C HIS A 44 -0.61 4.64 -17.35
N TYR A 45 0.33 5.38 -16.77
CA TYR A 45 0.57 6.78 -17.08
C TYR A 45 1.70 6.91 -18.11
N SER A 46 1.70 7.98 -18.90
CA SER A 46 2.75 8.24 -19.88
C SER A 46 4.00 8.80 -19.20
N SER A 47 3.78 9.67 -18.20
CA SER A 47 4.79 10.39 -17.44
C SER A 47 5.28 9.62 -16.22
N PHE A 48 4.50 8.71 -15.64
CA PHE A 48 4.82 8.01 -14.38
C PHE A 48 4.91 6.49 -14.54
N GLY A 49 5.83 5.86 -13.81
CA GLY A 49 6.19 4.45 -14.01
C GLY A 49 5.25 3.42 -13.37
N ALA A 50 4.67 3.74 -12.21
CA ALA A 50 3.79 2.81 -11.50
C ALA A 50 2.33 2.99 -11.93
N PRO A 51 1.54 1.90 -11.97
CA PRO A 51 0.13 1.97 -12.37
C PRO A 51 -0.77 2.47 -11.23
N GLY A 52 -1.85 3.18 -11.60
CA GLY A 52 -2.95 3.51 -10.68
C GLY A 52 -4.10 2.51 -10.84
N PRO A 53 -4.93 2.27 -9.81
CA PRO A 53 -6.12 1.44 -9.94
C PRO A 53 -7.16 2.10 -10.87
N VAL A 54 -8.03 1.29 -11.43
CA VAL A 54 -9.32 1.70 -11.98
C VAL A 54 -10.39 1.07 -11.12
N LEU A 55 -11.28 1.89 -10.57
CA LEU A 55 -12.30 1.50 -9.60
C LEU A 55 -13.62 1.15 -10.30
N ASN A 56 -14.46 0.39 -9.60
CA ASN A 56 -15.86 0.17 -9.96
C ASN A 56 -16.78 0.66 -8.84
N TYR A 57 -17.48 1.75 -9.10
CA TYR A 57 -18.47 2.34 -8.19
C TYR A 57 -19.82 1.63 -8.37
N TRP A 58 -20.37 1.06 -7.30
CA TRP A 58 -21.76 0.64 -7.25
C TRP A 58 -22.68 1.81 -6.91
N GLU A 59 -22.27 2.63 -5.94
CA GLU A 59 -22.87 3.91 -5.64
C GLU A 59 -21.81 5.01 -5.60
N LYS A 60 -22.19 6.22 -6.04
CA LYS A 60 -21.38 7.44 -5.93
C LYS A 60 -22.29 8.64 -5.66
N SER A 61 -22.11 9.26 -4.50
CA SER A 61 -22.82 10.48 -4.09
C SER A 61 -21.83 11.65 -3.99
N PRO A 62 -22.19 12.86 -4.45
CA PRO A 62 -21.39 14.07 -4.18
C PRO A 62 -21.21 14.38 -2.68
N ALA A 63 -21.97 13.73 -1.79
CA ALA A 63 -21.74 13.83 -0.35
C ALA A 63 -20.40 13.22 0.09
N CYS A 64 -19.82 12.30 -0.70
CA CYS A 64 -18.49 11.75 -0.46
C CYS A 64 -17.37 12.72 -0.89
N ASP A 65 -17.67 13.81 -1.61
CA ASP A 65 -16.67 14.80 -2.07
C ASP A 65 -16.35 15.81 -0.95
N ASP A 66 -15.92 15.32 0.21
CA ASP A 66 -15.66 16.10 1.44
C ASP A 66 -14.28 16.79 1.48
N GLY A 67 -13.46 16.61 0.44
CA GLY A 67 -12.11 17.16 0.33
C GLY A 67 -11.02 16.34 1.04
N LEU A 68 -11.35 15.20 1.62
CA LEU A 68 -10.38 14.21 2.11
C LEU A 68 -9.89 13.32 0.96
N TYR A 69 -8.84 12.55 1.23
CA TYR A 69 -8.28 11.55 0.31
C TYR A 69 -8.50 10.14 0.86
N THR A 70 -8.76 9.17 -0.03
CA THR A 70 -8.82 7.75 0.35
C THR A 70 -7.41 7.17 0.38
N ILE A 71 -7.03 6.54 1.49
CA ILE A 71 -5.74 5.87 1.68
C ILE A 71 -5.96 4.36 1.75
N ILE A 72 -5.23 3.64 0.90
CA ILE A 72 -5.22 2.17 0.82
C ILE A 72 -3.76 1.69 0.70
N SER A 73 -3.55 0.38 0.82
CA SER A 73 -2.27 -0.27 0.56
C SER A 73 -2.52 -1.54 -0.26
N PRO A 74 -2.72 -1.41 -1.58
CA PRO A 74 -3.07 -2.54 -2.44
C PRO A 74 -1.99 -3.62 -2.41
N ARG A 75 -2.41 -4.87 -2.20
CA ARG A 75 -1.56 -6.07 -2.20
C ARG A 75 -2.37 -7.29 -2.67
N GLY A 76 -1.76 -8.46 -2.69
CA GLY A 76 -2.40 -9.73 -3.06
C GLY A 76 -1.89 -10.30 -4.38
N GLY A 77 -2.28 -11.52 -4.71
CA GLY A 77 -1.66 -12.32 -5.80
C GLY A 77 -1.80 -11.74 -7.22
N SER A 78 -2.63 -10.73 -7.43
CA SER A 78 -2.81 -10.03 -8.71
C SER A 78 -2.27 -8.58 -8.72
N VAL A 79 -1.74 -8.08 -7.60
CA VAL A 79 -1.21 -6.71 -7.50
C VAL A 79 0.30 -6.73 -7.79
N SER A 80 0.71 -6.02 -8.85
CA SER A 80 2.10 -6.05 -9.34
C SER A 80 3.06 -5.08 -8.62
N HIS A 81 2.52 -4.04 -8.00
CA HIS A 81 3.25 -3.03 -7.23
C HIS A 81 2.45 -2.77 -5.96
N SER A 82 3.05 -2.99 -4.80
CA SER A 82 2.37 -2.86 -3.51
C SER A 82 3.09 -1.87 -2.61
N GLY A 83 2.30 -1.08 -1.91
CA GLY A 83 2.76 0.11 -1.20
C GLY A 83 1.59 0.98 -0.75
N PRO A 84 1.82 1.92 0.16
CA PRO A 84 0.82 2.90 0.54
C PRO A 84 0.45 3.78 -0.68
N MET A 85 -0.84 4.03 -0.85
CA MET A 85 -1.41 4.75 -1.98
C MET A 85 -2.47 5.73 -1.49
N ILE A 86 -2.45 6.94 -2.06
CA ILE A 86 -3.44 8.00 -1.83
C ILE A 86 -4.25 8.18 -3.11
N LEU A 87 -5.58 8.18 -3.00
CA LEU A 87 -6.54 8.42 -4.07
C LEU A 87 -7.38 9.67 -3.78
N ASP A 88 -7.77 10.40 -4.83
CA ASP A 88 -8.78 11.48 -4.73
C ASP A 88 -10.22 10.93 -4.70
N ASN A 89 -11.21 11.82 -4.51
CA ASN A 89 -12.64 11.44 -4.45
C ASN A 89 -13.22 10.98 -5.80
N ASP A 90 -12.53 11.23 -6.91
CA ASP A 90 -12.87 10.62 -8.20
C ASP A 90 -12.28 9.22 -8.36
N GLY A 91 -11.33 8.83 -7.50
CA GLY A 91 -10.65 7.54 -7.50
C GLY A 91 -9.36 7.53 -8.30
N ASN A 92 -8.85 8.70 -8.71
CA ASN A 92 -7.57 8.80 -9.37
C ASN A 92 -6.45 8.71 -8.34
N MET A 93 -5.30 8.17 -8.76
CA MET A 93 -4.11 8.20 -7.92
C MET A 93 -3.67 9.64 -7.64
N VAL A 94 -3.16 9.89 -6.44
CA VAL A 94 -2.54 11.16 -6.04
C VAL A 94 -1.09 10.93 -5.67
N TRP A 95 -0.83 9.87 -4.91
CA TRP A 95 0.51 9.44 -4.55
C TRP A 95 0.61 7.92 -4.46
N PHE A 96 1.75 7.38 -4.87
CA PHE A 96 2.16 6.01 -4.63
C PHE A 96 3.67 5.91 -4.43
N ARG A 97 4.12 5.02 -3.55
CA ARG A 97 5.51 4.57 -3.48
C ARG A 97 5.55 3.08 -3.19
N ASP A 98 6.28 2.34 -4.02
CA ASP A 98 6.47 0.90 -3.85
C ASP A 98 7.30 0.62 -2.59
N TYR A 99 6.75 -0.20 -1.70
CA TYR A 99 7.40 -0.69 -0.47
C TYR A 99 7.36 -2.23 -0.41
N LYS A 100 7.08 -2.90 -1.53
CA LYS A 100 6.86 -4.35 -1.73
C LYS A 100 5.64 -4.95 -1.01
N SER A 101 5.55 -4.76 0.30
CA SER A 101 4.42 -5.19 1.13
C SER A 101 4.18 -4.10 2.16
N ALA A 102 3.04 -3.42 2.06
CA ALA A 102 2.67 -2.32 2.96
C ALA A 102 1.28 -2.50 3.54
N TYR A 103 1.13 -2.12 4.81
CA TYR A 103 -0.06 -2.32 5.63
C TYR A 103 -0.34 -1.06 6.43
N ASN A 104 -1.61 -0.88 6.84
CA ASN A 104 -2.03 0.21 7.72
C ASN A 104 -1.65 1.63 7.25
N GLY A 105 -1.70 1.90 5.94
CA GLY A 105 -1.59 3.25 5.39
C GLY A 105 -2.63 4.19 5.97
N ASN A 106 -2.19 5.21 6.72
CA ASN A 106 -3.05 6.15 7.45
C ASN A 106 -2.35 7.52 7.61
N VAL A 107 -3.03 8.52 8.16
CA VAL A 107 -2.42 9.80 8.56
C VAL A 107 -2.65 10.04 10.05
N TYR A 108 -1.59 10.37 10.77
CA TYR A 108 -1.64 10.79 12.17
C TYR A 108 -1.04 12.18 12.35
N THR A 109 -1.51 12.90 13.38
CA THR A 109 -0.90 14.16 13.81
C THR A 109 0.05 13.87 14.96
N TYR A 110 1.27 14.39 14.90
CA TYR A 110 2.31 14.27 15.91
C TYR A 110 3.01 15.63 16.07
N LYS A 111 3.07 16.17 17.29
CA LYS A 111 3.64 17.49 17.62
C LYS A 111 3.10 18.63 16.77
N GLY A 112 1.83 18.54 16.38
CA GLY A 112 1.12 19.51 15.54
C GLY A 112 1.34 19.37 14.02
N GLU A 113 2.12 18.40 13.56
CA GLU A 113 2.35 18.12 12.14
C GLU A 113 1.69 16.80 11.71
N LYS A 114 1.21 16.72 10.47
CA LYS A 114 0.63 15.49 9.90
C LYS A 114 1.72 14.62 9.27
N TYR A 115 1.65 13.32 9.53
CA TYR A 115 2.54 12.30 8.99
C TYR A 115 1.74 11.21 8.29
N LEU A 116 2.18 10.80 7.09
CA LEU A 116 1.69 9.61 6.41
C LEU A 116 2.38 8.39 7.02
N THR A 117 1.60 7.52 7.65
CA THR A 117 2.07 6.39 8.45
C THR A 117 1.71 5.07 7.82
N PHE A 118 2.61 4.09 7.85
CA PHE A 118 2.34 2.71 7.43
C PHE A 118 3.36 1.75 8.03
N TRP A 119 3.01 0.47 8.04
CA TRP A 119 3.96 -0.63 8.20
C TRP A 119 4.43 -1.09 6.82
N ALA A 120 5.71 -1.46 6.68
CA ALA A 120 6.20 -2.21 5.53
C ALA A 120 7.31 -3.21 5.94
N GLY A 121 7.31 -4.40 5.34
CA GLY A 121 8.16 -5.50 5.82
C GLY A 121 7.98 -6.83 5.08
N ASP A 122 8.34 -7.92 5.76
CA ASP A 122 8.04 -9.28 5.34
C ASP A 122 6.69 -9.72 5.93
N ASP A 123 5.70 -9.98 5.07
CA ASP A 123 4.34 -10.42 5.41
C ASP A 123 4.11 -11.92 5.20
N LEU A 124 5.17 -12.70 4.91
CA LEU A 124 5.12 -14.16 4.76
C LEU A 124 5.26 -14.90 6.10
N VAL A 125 5.32 -14.18 7.22
CA VAL A 125 5.52 -14.74 8.56
C VAL A 125 4.19 -15.25 9.15
N ARG A 126 3.55 -16.20 8.46
CA ARG A 126 2.36 -16.97 8.93
C ARG A 126 1.38 -16.19 9.80
N GLY A 127 0.65 -15.29 9.16
CA GLY A 127 -0.46 -14.56 9.79
C GLY A 127 -0.05 -13.37 10.63
N HIS A 128 1.24 -13.00 10.63
CA HIS A 128 1.77 -11.76 11.19
C HIS A 128 2.95 -11.26 10.35
N GLY A 129 3.50 -10.09 10.71
CA GLY A 129 4.56 -9.44 9.96
C GLY A 129 5.89 -9.31 10.70
N GLU A 130 7.00 -9.28 9.95
CA GLU A 130 8.31 -8.80 10.42
C GLU A 130 8.77 -7.57 9.63
N GLY A 131 8.32 -6.39 10.04
CA GLY A 131 8.56 -5.15 9.29
C GLY A 131 9.08 -3.99 10.10
N THR A 132 8.75 -2.81 9.59
CA THR A 132 9.15 -1.51 10.12
C THR A 132 7.97 -0.56 10.01
N LEU A 133 7.77 0.27 11.03
CA LEU A 133 6.82 1.38 11.00
C LEU A 133 7.52 2.63 10.44
N TYR A 134 6.86 3.31 9.50
CA TYR A 134 7.35 4.52 8.85
C TYR A 134 6.42 5.70 9.11
N MET A 135 6.99 6.89 9.33
CA MET A 135 6.28 8.16 9.33
C MET A 135 6.91 9.09 8.31
N LEU A 136 6.19 9.41 7.23
CA LEU A 136 6.63 10.35 6.20
C LEU A 136 6.07 11.74 6.46
N ASN A 137 6.89 12.78 6.31
CA ASN A 137 6.42 14.17 6.36
C ASN A 137 5.64 14.56 5.08
N SER A 138 5.15 15.80 5.01
CA SER A 138 4.47 16.36 3.82
C SER A 138 5.33 16.37 2.55
N HIS A 139 6.66 16.28 2.66
CA HIS A 139 7.59 16.17 1.54
C HIS A 139 7.85 14.72 1.10
N TYR A 140 7.19 13.75 1.75
CA TYR A 140 7.38 12.30 1.60
C TYR A 140 8.75 11.76 2.04
N GLU A 141 9.46 12.52 2.87
CA GLU A 141 10.72 12.11 3.50
C GLU A 141 10.44 11.26 4.75
N GLU A 142 11.22 10.19 4.94
CA GLU A 142 11.18 9.33 6.12
C GLU A 142 11.69 10.09 7.35
N LYS A 143 10.77 10.57 8.20
CA LYS A 143 11.09 11.41 9.36
C LYS A 143 11.30 10.59 10.63
N TYR A 144 10.42 9.63 10.90
CA TYR A 144 10.55 8.68 12.02
C TYR A 144 10.40 7.24 11.51
N LYS A 145 11.08 6.32 12.20
CA LYS A 145 11.16 4.91 11.82
C LYS A 145 11.35 4.01 13.04
N ILE A 146 10.44 3.07 13.24
CA ILE A 146 10.52 2.05 14.31
C ILE A 146 10.78 0.71 13.63
N ASP A 147 12.04 0.26 13.60
CA ASP A 147 12.44 -1.01 12.98
C ASP A 147 12.43 -2.19 13.96
N LYS A 148 12.87 -1.95 15.20
CA LYS A 148 13.11 -3.01 16.18
C LYS A 148 13.12 -2.47 17.60
N VAL A 149 12.40 -3.12 18.50
CA VAL A 149 12.34 -2.80 19.93
C VAL A 149 12.51 -4.08 20.73
N ARG A 150 13.41 -4.06 21.72
CA ARG A 150 13.82 -5.24 22.52
C ARG A 150 14.27 -6.49 21.72
N GLY A 151 14.67 -6.31 20.45
CA GLY A 151 15.12 -7.39 19.57
C GLY A 151 14.05 -7.87 18.57
N LEU A 152 12.78 -7.62 18.88
CA LEU A 152 11.61 -7.96 18.06
C LEU A 152 11.25 -6.83 17.10
N LYS A 153 10.68 -7.18 15.96
CA LYS A 153 10.18 -6.22 14.97
C LYS A 153 8.69 -5.92 15.18
N PRO A 154 8.21 -4.73 14.80
CA PRO A 154 6.79 -4.46 14.68
C PRO A 154 6.09 -5.43 13.72
N ASP A 155 4.96 -5.93 14.18
CA ASP A 155 4.02 -6.72 13.38
C ASP A 155 3.12 -5.80 12.51
N LEU A 156 2.49 -6.39 11.50
CA LEU A 156 1.68 -5.72 10.49
C LEU A 156 0.30 -5.22 10.95
N HIS A 157 -0.23 -5.71 12.08
CA HIS A 157 -1.65 -5.51 12.41
C HIS A 157 -1.99 -4.13 12.96
N GLU A 158 -1.11 -3.54 13.77
CA GLU A 158 -1.36 -2.23 14.37
C GLU A 158 -0.18 -1.27 14.28
N PHE A 159 -0.51 -0.04 13.87
CA PHE A 159 0.32 1.13 14.11
C PHE A 159 -0.60 2.32 14.40
N HIS A 160 -0.60 2.77 15.65
CA HIS A 160 -1.45 3.85 16.13
C HIS A 160 -0.61 4.88 16.89
N ILE A 161 -0.82 6.17 16.62
CA ILE A 161 -0.25 7.24 17.45
C ILE A 161 -1.27 7.64 18.49
N THR A 162 -0.91 7.52 19.78
CA THR A 162 -1.81 7.79 20.90
C THR A 162 -1.97 9.29 21.14
N ARG A 163 -2.96 9.64 21.98
CA ARG A 163 -3.16 11.00 22.52
C ARG A 163 -1.95 11.56 23.28
N ASP A 164 -1.06 10.70 23.78
CA ASP A 164 0.14 11.07 24.54
C ASP A 164 1.35 11.30 23.62
N GLU A 165 1.14 11.32 22.30
CA GLU A 165 2.18 11.44 21.27
C GLU A 165 3.19 10.27 21.27
N THR A 166 2.72 9.07 21.61
CA THR A 166 3.50 7.82 21.61
C THR A 166 3.05 6.89 20.48
N ALA A 167 3.91 5.97 20.05
CA ALA A 167 3.56 4.95 19.07
C ALA A 167 3.18 3.64 19.73
N LEU A 168 2.00 3.13 19.38
CA LEU A 168 1.41 1.88 19.85
C LEU A 168 1.36 0.88 18.67
N PHE A 169 1.92 -0.31 18.85
CA PHE A 169 1.98 -1.33 17.79
C PHE A 169 2.03 -2.75 18.34
N THR A 170 1.56 -3.71 17.52
CA THR A 170 1.60 -5.14 17.82
C THR A 170 2.98 -5.74 17.58
N VAL A 171 3.29 -6.81 18.31
CA VAL A 171 4.55 -7.56 18.22
C VAL A 171 4.26 -9.03 18.50
N TYR A 172 4.99 -9.93 17.82
CA TYR A 172 4.96 -11.37 18.12
C TYR A 172 6.33 -11.86 18.63
N ASP A 173 6.30 -12.84 19.53
CA ASP A 173 7.48 -13.52 20.08
C ASP A 173 7.30 -15.04 20.04
N ILE A 174 8.34 -15.79 19.64
CA ILE A 174 8.28 -17.27 19.59
C ILE A 174 8.76 -17.84 20.93
N ARG A 175 7.81 -18.18 21.78
CA ARG A 175 8.05 -18.63 23.17
C ARG A 175 7.75 -20.11 23.34
N SER A 176 8.51 -20.75 24.24
CA SER A 176 8.22 -22.13 24.66
C SER A 176 7.43 -22.12 25.96
N VAL A 177 6.34 -22.88 26.00
CA VAL A 177 5.33 -22.88 27.06
C VAL A 177 4.71 -24.28 27.22
N ASP A 178 4.15 -24.56 28.39
CA ASP A 178 3.40 -25.80 28.62
C ASP A 178 2.00 -25.72 27.97
N LEU A 179 1.76 -26.61 27.01
CA LEU A 179 0.48 -26.75 26.29
C LEU A 179 -0.21 -28.09 26.58
N THR A 180 0.16 -28.80 27.65
CA THR A 180 -0.45 -30.08 28.04
C THR A 180 -1.92 -29.95 28.42
N SER A 181 -2.32 -28.81 29.01
CA SER A 181 -3.71 -28.50 29.37
C SER A 181 -4.69 -28.52 28.20
N ILE A 182 -4.18 -28.32 26.98
CA ILE A 182 -4.94 -28.29 25.72
C ILE A 182 -4.51 -29.38 24.73
N GLY A 183 -3.83 -30.43 25.21
CA GLY A 183 -3.60 -31.65 24.44
C GLY A 183 -2.34 -31.71 23.58
N GLY A 184 -1.31 -30.91 23.85
CA GLY A 184 0.03 -31.13 23.29
C GLY A 184 1.14 -31.17 24.34
N ILE A 185 2.35 -30.73 23.99
CA ILE A 185 3.55 -30.99 24.81
C ILE A 185 3.89 -29.91 25.87
N GLU A 186 4.62 -30.33 26.92
CA GLU A 186 5.10 -29.48 28.04
C GLU A 186 6.13 -28.42 27.61
N GLY A 187 6.83 -28.66 26.50
CA GLY A 187 7.76 -27.72 25.86
C GLY A 187 7.25 -27.21 24.52
N GLY A 188 5.95 -26.93 24.44
CA GLY A 188 5.28 -26.48 23.21
C GLY A 188 5.73 -25.08 22.79
N TRP A 189 5.24 -24.61 21.65
CA TRP A 189 5.63 -23.35 21.03
C TRP A 189 4.41 -22.51 20.65
N ILE A 190 4.43 -21.24 21.05
CA ILE A 190 3.39 -20.26 20.68
C ILE A 190 3.99 -19.08 19.93
N PHE A 191 3.16 -18.49 19.08
CA PHE A 191 3.27 -17.09 18.72
C PHE A 191 2.60 -16.29 19.83
N ASP A 192 3.39 -15.76 20.76
CA ASP A 192 2.91 -14.93 21.88
C ASP A 192 2.59 -13.53 21.36
N SER A 193 1.29 -13.22 21.28
CA SER A 193 0.82 -11.90 20.87
C SER A 193 1.07 -10.87 21.96
N ALA A 194 1.77 -9.80 21.60
CA ALA A 194 2.12 -8.69 22.47
C ALA A 194 1.80 -7.36 21.79
N PHE A 195 1.83 -6.27 22.56
CA PHE A 195 1.90 -4.93 22.00
C PHE A 195 2.84 -4.05 22.83
N TYR A 196 3.49 -3.10 22.17
CA TYR A 196 4.41 -2.13 22.75
C TYR A 196 3.88 -0.71 22.57
N GLU A 197 4.07 0.12 23.59
CA GLU A 197 4.01 1.57 23.48
C GLU A 197 5.43 2.15 23.61
N VAL A 198 5.83 3.02 22.69
CA VAL A 198 7.17 3.61 22.63
C VAL A 198 7.13 5.12 22.42
N ASP A 199 8.18 5.80 22.88
CA ASP A 199 8.48 7.15 22.44
C ASP A 199 8.96 7.16 20.98
N ILE A 200 8.39 8.03 20.15
CA ILE A 200 8.58 8.06 18.69
C ILE A 200 9.96 8.57 18.27
N GLU A 201 10.59 9.43 19.08
CA GLU A 201 11.88 10.06 18.73
C GLU A 201 13.08 9.20 19.16
N THR A 202 12.94 8.47 20.26
CA THR A 202 14.02 7.68 20.89
C THR A 202 13.88 6.17 20.67
N ASN A 203 12.68 5.70 20.28
CA ASN A 203 12.29 4.29 20.31
C ASN A 203 12.40 3.65 21.72
N GLU A 204 12.35 4.44 22.79
CA GLU A 204 12.33 3.95 24.17
C GLU A 204 10.99 3.25 24.46
N LEU A 205 11.05 2.05 25.03
CA LEU A 205 9.87 1.29 25.41
C LEU A 205 9.26 1.88 26.69
N LEU A 206 8.02 2.33 26.60
CA LEU A 206 7.25 2.92 27.70
C LEU A 206 6.34 1.88 28.36
N PHE A 207 5.74 0.97 27.57
CA PHE A 207 4.87 -0.10 28.05
C PHE A 207 4.98 -1.36 27.17
N GLU A 208 4.91 -2.54 27.79
CA GLU A 208 4.87 -3.86 27.15
C GLU A 208 3.79 -4.70 27.82
N TRP A 209 2.97 -5.36 27.01
CA TRP A 209 1.92 -6.27 27.46
C TRP A 209 1.90 -7.54 26.59
N ARG A 210 1.62 -8.70 27.21
CA ARG A 210 1.68 -10.02 26.57
C ARG A 210 0.47 -10.86 26.94
N ALA A 211 -0.13 -11.52 25.96
CA ALA A 211 -1.29 -12.37 26.19
C ALA A 211 -1.00 -13.53 27.15
N SER A 212 0.17 -14.18 27.02
CA SER A 212 0.55 -15.35 27.84
C SER A 212 0.77 -15.06 29.32
N ASP A 213 1.00 -13.81 29.72
CA ASP A 213 1.11 -13.42 31.14
C ASP A 213 -0.26 -13.25 31.83
N HIS A 214 -1.36 -13.26 31.07
CA HIS A 214 -2.69 -12.84 31.55
C HIS A 214 -3.86 -13.78 31.20
N PHE A 215 -3.70 -14.70 30.25
CA PHE A 215 -4.78 -15.56 29.72
C PHE A 215 -4.41 -17.04 29.68
N ASP A 216 -5.41 -17.91 29.88
CA ASP A 216 -5.23 -19.36 29.71
C ASP A 216 -5.39 -19.74 28.23
N TYR A 217 -4.51 -20.61 27.74
CA TYR A 217 -4.54 -21.11 26.37
C TYR A 217 -5.84 -21.82 25.99
N SER A 218 -6.57 -22.39 26.95
CA SER A 218 -7.87 -23.04 26.73
C SER A 218 -8.99 -22.05 26.38
N GLU A 219 -8.73 -20.75 26.42
CA GLU A 219 -9.71 -19.72 26.02
C GLU A 219 -9.78 -19.52 24.49
N SER A 220 -8.76 -19.96 23.74
CA SER A 220 -8.71 -19.84 22.28
C SER A 220 -9.90 -20.54 21.61
N LEU A 221 -10.59 -19.83 20.72
CA LEU A 221 -11.63 -20.39 19.84
C LEU A 221 -11.04 -21.08 18.60
N VAL A 222 -9.75 -20.86 18.32
CA VAL A 222 -8.99 -21.57 17.29
C VAL A 222 -8.33 -22.80 17.90
N HIS A 223 -8.54 -23.97 17.30
CA HIS A 223 -7.86 -25.19 17.71
C HIS A 223 -6.39 -25.19 17.26
N ARG A 224 -5.57 -26.05 17.88
CA ARG A 224 -4.14 -26.15 17.55
C ARG A 224 -3.86 -26.65 16.13
N GLY A 225 -4.70 -27.53 15.58
CA GLY A 225 -4.51 -28.10 14.24
C GLY A 225 -3.15 -28.79 14.04
N GLY A 226 -2.54 -29.34 15.10
CA GLY A 226 -1.18 -29.90 15.07
C GLY A 226 -0.04 -28.87 15.21
N ASN A 227 -0.32 -27.56 15.13
CA ASN A 227 0.65 -26.53 15.46
C ASN A 227 0.99 -26.56 16.96
N GLY A 228 2.15 -26.02 17.31
CA GLY A 228 2.64 -25.81 18.67
C GLY A 228 3.53 -26.92 19.24
N ASP A 229 3.77 -28.01 18.52
CA ASP A 229 4.73 -29.06 18.95
C ASP A 229 6.16 -28.86 18.37
N ASP A 230 6.33 -27.96 17.42
CA ASP A 230 7.62 -27.59 16.81
C ASP A 230 7.81 -26.06 16.76
N ARG A 231 9.05 -25.59 16.96
CA ARG A 231 9.41 -24.17 16.95
C ARG A 231 9.18 -23.51 15.58
N ARG A 232 9.19 -24.27 14.48
CA ARG A 232 8.89 -23.72 13.14
C ARG A 232 7.39 -23.67 12.86
N HIS A 233 6.58 -24.28 13.71
CA HIS A 233 5.12 -24.28 13.65
C HIS A 233 4.53 -23.83 15.00
N PRO A 234 4.89 -22.65 15.55
CA PRO A 234 4.25 -22.18 16.78
C PRO A 234 2.77 -21.96 16.54
N TRP A 235 1.96 -22.18 17.58
CA TRP A 235 0.53 -21.95 17.51
C TRP A 235 0.21 -20.49 17.84
N ASP A 236 -0.50 -19.81 16.94
CA ASP A 236 -1.15 -18.51 17.23
C ASP A 236 -2.53 -18.78 17.82
N TRP A 237 -2.76 -18.26 19.03
CA TRP A 237 -3.89 -18.61 19.90
C TRP A 237 -4.66 -17.41 20.41
N PHE A 238 -4.12 -16.20 20.22
CA PHE A 238 -4.67 -14.97 20.76
C PHE A 238 -4.89 -13.90 19.70
N HIS A 239 -3.94 -13.71 18.78
CA HIS A 239 -4.07 -12.89 17.58
C HIS A 239 -4.64 -11.48 17.84
N ILE A 240 -3.78 -10.58 18.34
CA ILE A 240 -4.12 -9.15 18.51
C ILE A 240 -4.11 -8.49 17.13
N ASN A 241 -5.23 -7.86 16.76
CA ASN A 241 -5.35 -7.19 15.47
C ASN A 241 -5.66 -5.68 15.54
N SER A 242 -5.87 -5.15 16.74
CA SER A 242 -5.87 -3.71 17.00
C SER A 242 -5.70 -3.40 18.49
N VAL A 243 -5.08 -2.26 18.78
CA VAL A 243 -4.92 -1.69 20.13
C VAL A 243 -5.16 -0.19 20.10
N ASP A 244 -5.86 0.34 21.09
CA ASP A 244 -6.16 1.77 21.29
C ASP A 244 -5.97 2.15 22.78
N LYS A 245 -5.79 3.44 23.10
CA LYS A 245 -5.45 3.95 24.45
C LYS A 245 -6.40 5.07 24.90
N ASP A 246 -7.01 4.92 26.08
CA ASP A 246 -7.93 5.91 26.65
C ASP A 246 -7.25 7.04 27.45
N GLU A 247 -8.02 8.05 27.88
CA GLU A 247 -7.53 9.20 28.68
C GLU A 247 -7.04 8.83 30.09
N TYR A 248 -7.32 7.61 30.56
CA TYR A 248 -6.82 7.10 31.84
C TYR A 248 -5.51 6.31 31.66
N GLY A 249 -5.03 6.20 30.42
CA GLY A 249 -3.86 5.44 30.03
C GLY A 249 -4.10 3.93 29.89
N ASN A 250 -5.36 3.49 29.91
CA ASN A 250 -5.75 2.08 29.78
C ASN A 250 -5.92 1.71 28.30
N TYR A 251 -5.77 0.43 27.97
CA TYR A 251 -5.77 -0.02 26.58
C TYR A 251 -7.01 -0.87 26.24
N LEU A 252 -7.52 -0.71 25.02
CA LEU A 252 -8.50 -1.58 24.39
C LEU A 252 -7.79 -2.47 23.38
N VAL A 253 -7.77 -3.78 23.63
CA VAL A 253 -7.14 -4.80 22.79
C VAL A 253 -8.24 -5.58 22.07
N SER A 254 -8.19 -5.65 20.74
CA SER A 254 -9.03 -6.57 19.96
C SER A 254 -8.27 -7.86 19.70
N THR A 255 -8.83 -8.99 20.16
CA THR A 255 -8.32 -10.34 19.86
C THR A 255 -9.28 -11.05 18.92
N ARG A 256 -8.75 -11.49 17.78
CA ARG A 256 -9.51 -12.23 16.77
C ARG A 256 -9.90 -13.62 17.28
N TYR A 257 -8.96 -14.32 17.92
CA TYR A 257 -9.11 -15.73 18.30
C TYR A 257 -9.84 -15.95 19.62
N LEU A 258 -10.09 -14.91 20.42
CA LEU A 258 -11.10 -14.97 21.50
C LEU A 258 -12.46 -14.39 21.06
N SER A 259 -12.56 -13.79 19.86
CA SER A 259 -13.73 -13.03 19.39
C SER A 259 -14.24 -12.02 20.44
N ALA A 260 -13.29 -11.26 20.99
CA ALA A 260 -13.54 -10.38 22.12
C ALA A 260 -12.70 -9.10 22.06
N LEU A 261 -13.24 -8.03 22.65
CA LEU A 261 -12.49 -6.84 23.02
C LEU A 261 -12.16 -6.90 24.51
N ILE A 262 -10.94 -6.49 24.86
CA ILE A 262 -10.42 -6.60 26.22
C ILE A 262 -9.89 -5.24 26.65
N TYR A 263 -10.45 -4.72 27.73
CA TYR A 263 -9.97 -3.49 28.35
C TYR A 263 -9.00 -3.84 29.48
N ILE A 264 -7.80 -3.29 29.44
CA ILE A 264 -6.72 -3.60 30.40
C ILE A 264 -6.20 -2.33 31.09
N ASP A 265 -5.85 -2.45 32.36
CA ASP A 265 -5.26 -1.38 33.16
C ASP A 265 -3.82 -1.09 32.70
N GLY A 266 -3.56 0.14 32.27
CA GLY A 266 -2.27 0.53 31.70
C GLY A 266 -1.12 0.62 32.71
N ARG A 267 -1.36 0.35 34.00
CA ARG A 267 -0.33 0.39 35.05
C ARG A 267 0.14 -0.99 35.47
N ASN A 268 -0.70 -2.02 35.29
CA ASN A 268 -0.41 -3.39 35.76
C ASN A 268 -0.84 -4.51 34.78
N GLY A 269 -1.41 -4.18 33.62
CA GLY A 269 -1.80 -5.13 32.57
C GLY A 269 -3.04 -5.97 32.87
N GLN A 270 -3.71 -5.78 34.02
CA GLN A 270 -4.86 -6.60 34.41
C GLN A 270 -6.09 -6.29 33.57
N THR A 271 -6.85 -7.33 33.20
CA THR A 271 -8.15 -7.17 32.57
C THR A 271 -9.15 -6.49 33.50
N LEU A 272 -9.71 -5.38 33.05
CA LEU A 272 -10.76 -4.62 33.71
C LEU A 272 -12.16 -5.12 33.30
N TRP A 273 -12.37 -5.35 32.00
CA TRP A 273 -13.57 -6.02 31.47
C TRP A 273 -13.31 -6.65 30.09
N ARG A 274 -14.25 -7.48 29.64
CA ARG A 274 -14.25 -8.10 28.30
C ARG A 274 -15.62 -7.90 27.65
N LEU A 275 -15.64 -7.57 26.36
CA LEU A 275 -16.84 -7.49 25.55
C LEU A 275 -16.79 -8.56 24.46
N GLY A 276 -17.83 -9.39 24.37
CA GLY A 276 -17.86 -10.53 23.46
C GLY A 276 -17.07 -11.75 23.95
N GLY A 277 -17.09 -12.80 23.13
CA GLY A 277 -16.52 -14.12 23.44
C GLY A 277 -17.20 -14.86 24.62
N PRO A 278 -16.74 -16.08 24.96
CA PRO A 278 -17.33 -16.89 26.03
C PRO A 278 -17.22 -16.31 27.44
N LYS A 279 -16.31 -15.34 27.66
CA LYS A 279 -16.06 -14.66 28.94
C LYS A 279 -16.47 -13.18 28.91
N ASN A 280 -17.49 -12.85 28.10
CA ASN A 280 -18.12 -11.53 28.04
C ASN A 280 -18.57 -11.05 29.43
N SER A 281 -18.37 -9.75 29.72
CA SER A 281 -18.69 -9.11 31.00
C SER A 281 -20.01 -8.33 30.99
N PHE A 282 -20.63 -8.12 29.82
CA PHE A 282 -21.76 -7.19 29.65
C PHE A 282 -23.10 -7.88 29.43
N THR A 283 -24.16 -7.36 30.02
CA THR A 283 -25.55 -7.68 29.63
C THR A 283 -25.89 -6.96 28.33
N ASP A 284 -26.27 -7.71 27.31
CA ASP A 284 -26.65 -7.18 26.00
C ASP A 284 -28.07 -6.56 26.03
N LEU A 285 -28.22 -5.36 25.50
CA LEU A 285 -29.47 -4.60 25.40
C LEU A 285 -29.92 -4.41 23.95
N SER A 286 -29.46 -5.28 23.04
CA SER A 286 -29.70 -5.20 21.59
C SER A 286 -29.88 -6.60 20.99
N ASP A 287 -30.63 -7.44 21.70
CA ASP A 287 -30.99 -8.82 21.31
C ASP A 287 -29.80 -9.73 20.98
N GLY A 288 -28.65 -9.52 21.65
CA GLY A 288 -27.39 -10.22 21.43
C GLY A 288 -26.47 -9.54 20.42
N GLY A 289 -26.95 -8.52 19.69
CA GLY A 289 -26.25 -7.85 18.61
C GLY A 289 -25.05 -7.01 19.03
N ALA A 290 -24.94 -6.62 20.30
CA ALA A 290 -23.83 -5.82 20.83
C ALA A 290 -22.67 -6.68 21.36
N THR A 291 -22.92 -7.96 21.66
CA THR A 291 -21.98 -8.89 22.28
C THR A 291 -21.62 -10.09 21.40
N ASN A 292 -22.35 -10.33 20.30
CA ASN A 292 -22.09 -11.42 19.35
C ASN A 292 -21.02 -11.11 18.27
N ILE A 293 -20.11 -10.17 18.54
CA ILE A 293 -18.96 -9.88 17.66
C ILE A 293 -18.12 -11.15 17.43
N SER A 294 -17.58 -11.31 16.23
CA SER A 294 -16.72 -12.46 15.93
C SER A 294 -15.65 -12.16 14.88
N TRP A 295 -14.44 -12.65 15.15
CA TRP A 295 -13.24 -12.48 14.30
C TRP A 295 -12.93 -11.00 13.96
N GLN A 296 -13.40 -10.08 14.82
CA GLN A 296 -13.52 -8.64 14.58
C GLN A 296 -12.17 -7.90 14.54
N HIS A 297 -12.12 -6.78 13.82
CA HIS A 297 -10.94 -5.93 13.64
C HIS A 297 -11.20 -4.45 14.00
N HIS A 298 -10.11 -3.69 14.10
CA HIS A 298 -10.08 -2.23 14.23
C HIS A 298 -11.03 -1.66 15.31
N ALA A 299 -10.90 -2.18 16.53
CA ALA A 299 -11.58 -1.62 17.69
C ALA A 299 -10.95 -0.27 18.09
N ARG A 300 -11.79 0.75 18.28
CA ARG A 300 -11.37 2.08 18.73
C ARG A 300 -12.30 2.65 19.78
N PHE A 301 -11.73 3.30 20.79
CA PHE A 301 -12.47 4.21 21.64
C PHE A 301 -13.01 5.38 20.82
N ARG A 302 -14.21 5.83 21.18
CA ARG A 302 -14.84 7.03 20.62
C ARG A 302 -15.27 7.93 21.78
N PRO A 303 -15.30 9.27 21.57
CA PRO A 303 -15.80 10.19 22.58
C PRO A 303 -17.20 9.76 23.07
N SER A 304 -17.34 9.58 24.38
CA SER A 304 -18.67 9.50 24.98
C SER A 304 -19.23 10.92 25.12
N TYR A 305 -20.54 11.07 24.90
CA TYR A 305 -21.24 12.32 25.14
C TYR A 305 -21.54 12.57 26.64
N ASP A 306 -21.23 11.57 27.49
CA ASP A 306 -21.44 11.60 28.93
C ASP A 306 -20.12 11.87 29.67
N SER A 307 -20.06 13.03 30.32
CA SER A 307 -18.90 13.50 31.09
C SER A 307 -18.73 12.83 32.46
N SER A 308 -19.60 11.90 32.86
CA SER A 308 -19.53 11.23 34.16
C SER A 308 -18.58 10.02 34.18
N ASN A 309 -18.02 9.66 33.03
CA ASN A 309 -17.11 8.53 32.81
C ASN A 309 -17.70 7.14 33.09
N THR A 310 -18.98 7.04 33.40
CA THR A 310 -19.68 5.74 33.59
C THR A 310 -19.98 5.05 32.27
N THR A 311 -19.92 5.78 31.14
CA THR A 311 -20.08 5.20 29.80
C THR A 311 -18.80 5.20 28.97
N ARG A 312 -18.76 4.34 27.95
CA ARG A 312 -17.76 4.35 26.86
C ARG A 312 -18.47 4.10 25.53
N ALA A 313 -18.00 4.76 24.48
CA ALA A 313 -18.44 4.49 23.12
C ALA A 313 -17.29 3.82 22.35
N ILE A 314 -17.57 2.78 21.56
CA ILE A 314 -16.55 1.99 20.84
C ILE A 314 -17.02 1.74 19.41
N SER A 315 -16.14 1.97 18.42
CA SER A 315 -16.35 1.50 17.04
C SER A 315 -15.60 0.20 16.79
N VAL A 316 -16.20 -0.74 16.05
CA VAL A 316 -15.62 -2.05 15.71
C VAL A 316 -15.96 -2.39 14.25
N PHE A 317 -15.04 -3.03 13.54
CA PHE A 317 -15.37 -3.74 12.31
C PHE A 317 -15.59 -5.22 12.65
N ASP A 318 -16.84 -5.68 12.63
CA ASP A 318 -17.23 -7.04 12.97
C ASP A 318 -17.25 -7.90 11.70
N ASN A 319 -16.25 -8.77 11.55
CA ASN A 319 -16.05 -9.58 10.35
C ASN A 319 -17.16 -10.62 10.17
N GLY A 320 -17.68 -11.19 11.26
CA GLY A 320 -18.77 -12.18 11.23
C GLY A 320 -18.37 -13.60 10.77
N SER A 321 -17.19 -13.76 10.18
CA SER A 321 -16.68 -15.02 9.62
C SER A 321 -15.16 -15.16 9.79
N ARG A 322 -14.68 -16.42 9.84
CA ARG A 322 -13.24 -16.75 9.71
C ARG A 322 -12.84 -17.23 8.31
N GLY A 323 -13.76 -17.21 7.34
CA GLY A 323 -13.55 -17.71 5.99
C GLY A 323 -14.09 -19.13 5.79
N ARG A 324 -13.38 -19.93 4.99
CA ARG A 324 -13.80 -21.30 4.64
C ARG A 324 -14.10 -22.13 5.89
N GLU A 325 -15.07 -23.03 5.75
CA GLU A 325 -15.52 -23.95 6.83
C GLU A 325 -16.10 -23.25 8.07
N ALA A 326 -16.48 -21.98 7.96
CA ALA A 326 -17.26 -21.25 8.95
C ALA A 326 -18.57 -20.72 8.35
N ALA A 327 -19.43 -20.18 9.21
CA ALA A 327 -20.61 -19.44 8.74
C ALA A 327 -20.16 -18.14 8.04
N GLU A 328 -20.61 -17.94 6.81
CA GLU A 328 -20.45 -16.70 6.04
C GLU A 328 -21.51 -15.67 6.50
N ASN A 329 -21.38 -15.17 7.73
CA ASN A 329 -22.20 -14.04 8.16
C ASN A 329 -21.64 -12.75 7.52
N PRO A 330 -22.49 -11.87 6.96
CA PRO A 330 -22.03 -10.60 6.41
C PRO A 330 -21.30 -9.76 7.46
N SER A 331 -20.26 -9.05 7.04
CA SER A 331 -19.50 -8.16 7.91
C SER A 331 -20.23 -6.83 8.10
N ARG A 332 -20.01 -6.18 9.25
CA ARG A 332 -20.67 -4.91 9.61
C ARG A 332 -19.74 -3.95 10.33
N GLY A 333 -19.99 -2.65 10.16
CA GLY A 333 -19.52 -1.64 11.11
C GLY A 333 -20.44 -1.61 12.33
N LEU A 334 -19.87 -1.56 13.53
CA LEU A 334 -20.61 -1.42 14.78
C LEU A 334 -20.16 -0.17 15.53
N PHE A 335 -21.12 0.63 15.95
CA PHE A 335 -20.92 1.64 16.99
C PHE A 335 -21.68 1.19 18.24
N LEU A 336 -20.95 0.92 19.32
CA LEU A 336 -21.47 0.38 20.58
C LEU A 336 -21.39 1.43 21.69
N ASP A 337 -22.39 1.42 22.56
CA ASP A 337 -22.40 2.10 23.85
C ASP A 337 -22.30 1.09 24.98
N LEU A 338 -21.36 1.32 25.90
CA LEU A 338 -21.16 0.55 27.12
C LEU A 338 -21.48 1.42 28.33
N GLU A 339 -22.19 0.86 29.31
CA GLU A 339 -22.38 1.44 30.64
C GLU A 339 -21.68 0.54 31.66
N LEU A 340 -20.78 1.12 32.46
CA LEU A 340 -19.79 0.41 33.26
C LEU A 340 -20.24 0.17 34.71
N ALA A 341 -21.27 0.85 35.21
CA ALA A 341 -21.77 0.64 36.57
C ALA A 341 -22.69 -0.60 36.66
N ASN A 342 -23.56 -0.78 35.66
CA ASN A 342 -24.46 -1.94 35.51
C ASN A 342 -23.90 -3.01 34.57
N MET A 343 -22.76 -2.74 33.91
CA MET A 343 -22.14 -3.62 32.92
C MET A 343 -23.14 -4.01 31.81
N THR A 344 -23.63 -3.01 31.07
CA THR A 344 -24.55 -3.23 29.93
C THR A 344 -23.97 -2.73 28.61
N ALA A 345 -24.25 -3.41 27.52
CA ALA A 345 -23.82 -3.04 26.17
C ALA A 345 -25.01 -2.92 25.21
N SER A 346 -25.02 -1.88 24.37
CA SER A 346 -26.06 -1.63 23.36
C SER A 346 -25.47 -1.18 22.03
N ILE A 347 -26.11 -1.54 20.92
CA ILE A 347 -25.81 -0.95 19.61
C ILE A 347 -26.33 0.50 19.60
N ARG A 348 -25.44 1.46 19.34
CA ARG A 348 -25.78 2.84 18.99
C ARG A 348 -26.16 2.94 17.52
N ALA A 349 -25.35 2.33 16.64
CA ALA A 349 -25.56 2.26 15.20
C ALA A 349 -24.85 1.04 14.61
N GLN A 350 -25.36 0.53 13.48
CA GLN A 350 -24.74 -0.55 12.73
C GLN A 350 -24.84 -0.29 11.23
N TYR A 351 -23.82 -0.70 10.48
CA TYR A 351 -23.61 -0.33 9.07
C TYR A 351 -23.37 -1.61 8.26
N TRP A 352 -24.20 -1.84 7.25
CA TRP A 352 -24.20 -3.07 6.45
C TRP A 352 -24.02 -2.73 4.97
N ASN A 353 -23.11 -3.41 4.27
CA ASN A 353 -22.99 -3.28 2.82
C ASN A 353 -24.27 -3.78 2.11
N PRO A 354 -24.79 -3.10 1.07
CA PRO A 354 -26.00 -3.54 0.35
C PRO A 354 -25.85 -4.91 -0.36
N LEU A 355 -24.61 -5.28 -0.73
CA LEU A 355 -24.26 -6.57 -1.32
C LEU A 355 -23.88 -7.63 -0.25
N LEU A 356 -23.97 -7.29 1.04
CA LEU A 356 -23.73 -8.18 2.18
C LEU A 356 -22.34 -8.86 2.14
N ILE A 357 -21.29 -8.08 1.85
CA ILE A 357 -19.88 -8.53 1.86
C ILE A 357 -19.55 -9.25 3.18
N SER A 358 -18.98 -10.45 3.09
CA SER A 358 -18.56 -11.31 4.21
C SER A 358 -17.04 -11.51 4.13
N THR A 359 -16.28 -10.59 4.71
CA THR A 359 -14.81 -10.62 4.68
C THR A 359 -14.24 -11.40 5.86
N GLN A 360 -13.43 -12.43 5.57
CA GLN A 360 -12.92 -13.39 6.55
C GLN A 360 -11.89 -12.82 7.54
N SER A 361 -11.34 -11.64 7.26
CA SER A 361 -10.22 -11.06 8.01
C SER A 361 -9.99 -9.58 7.67
N GLN A 362 -9.21 -8.90 8.51
CA GLN A 362 -8.74 -7.53 8.26
C GLN A 362 -9.93 -6.55 8.22
N GLY A 363 -9.70 -5.32 7.76
CA GLY A 363 -10.74 -4.29 7.60
C GLY A 363 -10.75 -3.23 8.69
N SER A 364 -11.53 -2.18 8.45
CA SER A 364 -11.56 -0.97 9.26
C SER A 364 -12.94 -0.30 9.26
N MET A 365 -13.30 0.27 10.41
CA MET A 365 -14.38 1.26 10.54
C MET A 365 -13.79 2.58 11.04
N GLN A 366 -14.05 3.66 10.30
CA GLN A 366 -13.70 5.03 10.65
C GLN A 366 -14.97 5.88 10.71
N ILE A 367 -15.13 6.66 11.79
CA ILE A 367 -16.12 7.72 11.86
C ILE A 367 -15.40 9.01 11.47
N LEU A 368 -15.97 9.76 10.53
CA LEU A 368 -15.44 11.02 9.99
C LEU A 368 -16.02 12.22 10.75
N ASP A 369 -15.34 13.38 10.70
CA ASP A 369 -15.73 14.58 11.44
C ASP A 369 -17.08 15.18 10.99
N ASN A 370 -17.51 14.88 9.77
CA ASN A 370 -18.84 15.23 9.24
C ASN A 370 -19.96 14.29 9.72
N GLY A 371 -19.62 13.24 10.51
CA GLY A 371 -20.55 12.22 10.99
C GLY A 371 -20.76 11.03 10.03
N HIS A 372 -20.14 11.03 8.86
CA HIS A 372 -20.14 9.88 7.95
C HIS A 372 -19.34 8.71 8.55
N VAL A 373 -19.60 7.50 8.06
CA VAL A 373 -18.89 6.29 8.45
C VAL A 373 -18.26 5.65 7.22
N PHE A 374 -16.94 5.51 7.24
CA PHE A 374 -16.15 4.89 6.18
C PHE A 374 -15.71 3.50 6.61
N ILE A 375 -16.01 2.48 5.80
CA ILE A 375 -15.72 1.07 6.08
C ILE A 375 -14.87 0.47 4.96
N GLY A 376 -13.70 -0.07 5.30
CA GLY A 376 -12.88 -0.87 4.39
C GLY A 376 -13.01 -2.36 4.71
N TYR A 377 -13.24 -3.20 3.70
CA TYR A 377 -13.51 -4.64 3.88
C TYR A 377 -12.24 -5.51 3.88
N GLY A 378 -11.06 -4.90 4.03
CA GLY A 378 -9.82 -5.63 4.35
C GLY A 378 -9.39 -6.59 3.25
N TYR A 379 -9.59 -7.89 3.54
CA TYR A 379 -9.30 -8.99 2.63
C TYR A 379 -10.12 -8.98 1.32
N ASP A 380 -11.27 -8.31 1.34
CA ASP A 380 -12.08 -8.05 0.14
C ASP A 380 -11.83 -6.64 -0.38
N ALA A 381 -11.60 -6.52 -1.69
CA ALA A 381 -11.19 -5.30 -2.36
C ALA A 381 -12.33 -4.28 -2.55
N ALA A 382 -12.92 -3.82 -1.44
CA ALA A 382 -13.99 -2.83 -1.39
C ALA A 382 -13.87 -1.85 -0.21
N TRP A 383 -14.56 -0.72 -0.34
CA TRP A 383 -14.95 0.15 0.77
C TRP A 383 -16.33 0.76 0.54
N THR A 384 -17.01 1.13 1.61
CA THR A 384 -18.33 1.81 1.58
C THR A 384 -18.28 3.02 2.51
N GLU A 385 -18.80 4.15 2.05
CA GLU A 385 -19.07 5.34 2.87
C GLU A 385 -20.58 5.45 3.10
N PHE A 386 -20.96 5.62 4.36
CA PHE A 386 -22.33 5.77 4.84
C PHE A 386 -22.54 7.15 5.44
N ASP A 387 -23.78 7.64 5.43
CA ASP A 387 -24.20 8.73 6.30
C ASP A 387 -24.25 8.28 7.77
N ALA A 388 -24.53 9.20 8.70
CA ALA A 388 -24.62 8.88 10.12
C ALA A 388 -25.70 7.84 10.47
N ASN A 389 -26.77 7.75 9.67
CA ASN A 389 -27.93 6.86 9.88
C ASN A 389 -27.74 5.46 9.27
N GLY A 390 -26.75 5.28 8.41
CA GLY A 390 -26.47 4.02 7.70
C GLY A 390 -27.01 3.96 6.27
N GLU A 391 -27.40 5.08 5.67
CA GLU A 391 -27.64 5.17 4.22
C GLU A 391 -26.31 5.17 3.46
N VAL A 392 -26.20 4.37 2.40
CA VAL A 392 -24.99 4.31 1.57
C VAL A 392 -24.87 5.55 0.70
N LEU A 393 -23.72 6.22 0.79
CA LEU A 393 -23.36 7.37 -0.03
C LEU A 393 -22.46 6.95 -1.21
N CYS A 394 -21.43 6.15 -0.92
CA CYS A 394 -20.53 5.59 -1.93
C CYS A 394 -20.22 4.13 -1.62
N ASP A 395 -20.17 3.29 -2.64
CA ASP A 395 -19.77 1.89 -2.53
C ASP A 395 -18.84 1.55 -3.68
N VAL A 396 -17.60 1.17 -3.37
CA VAL A 396 -16.48 1.21 -4.33
C VAL A 396 -15.65 -0.06 -4.23
N HIS A 397 -15.45 -0.71 -5.38
CA HIS A 397 -14.63 -1.90 -5.51
C HIS A 397 -13.34 -1.57 -6.26
N PHE A 398 -12.19 -2.06 -5.78
CA PHE A 398 -10.88 -2.00 -6.44
C PHE A 398 -10.37 -3.39 -6.88
N GLY A 399 -11.23 -4.41 -6.80
CA GLY A 399 -11.05 -5.73 -7.38
C GLY A 399 -12.40 -6.41 -7.68
N PRO A 400 -12.43 -7.49 -8.49
CA PRO A 400 -13.67 -8.19 -8.83
C PRO A 400 -14.38 -8.81 -7.62
N ARG A 401 -15.70 -8.61 -7.54
CA ARG A 401 -16.57 -9.20 -6.50
C ARG A 401 -16.49 -10.73 -6.49
N ASP A 402 -16.44 -11.37 -7.66
CA ASP A 402 -16.34 -12.83 -7.77
C ASP A 402 -14.96 -13.39 -7.31
N GLY A 403 -13.99 -12.50 -7.11
CA GLY A 403 -12.67 -12.76 -6.56
C GLY A 403 -12.55 -12.48 -5.05
N PHE A 404 -13.60 -11.96 -4.41
CA PHE A 404 -13.65 -11.79 -2.95
C PHE A 404 -13.49 -13.15 -2.24
N GLY A 405 -12.89 -13.15 -1.06
CA GLY A 405 -12.48 -14.37 -0.35
C GLY A 405 -11.28 -15.11 -0.97
N ARG A 406 -10.64 -14.63 -2.04
CA ARG A 406 -9.49 -15.30 -2.69
C ARG A 406 -8.13 -14.63 -2.53
N GLY A 407 -8.08 -13.44 -1.93
CA GLY A 407 -6.81 -12.70 -1.72
C GLY A 407 -6.09 -12.26 -2.99
N ALA A 408 -6.80 -12.17 -4.13
CA ALA A 408 -6.24 -11.70 -5.40
C ALA A 408 -5.87 -10.21 -5.34
N VAL A 409 -6.72 -9.40 -4.71
CA VAL A 409 -6.52 -7.98 -4.41
C VAL A 409 -7.06 -7.73 -3.01
N ILE A 410 -6.26 -7.07 -2.16
CA ILE A 410 -6.50 -6.83 -0.73
C ILE A 410 -6.02 -5.41 -0.39
N SER A 411 -6.62 -4.76 0.61
CA SER A 411 -5.99 -3.66 1.36
C SER A 411 -6.33 -3.82 2.83
N TYR A 412 -5.34 -4.11 3.68
CA TYR A 412 -5.56 -4.53 5.08
C TYR A 412 -6.53 -3.62 5.86
N ARG A 413 -6.43 -2.30 5.65
CA ARG A 413 -7.44 -1.31 6.02
C ARG A 413 -7.61 -0.31 4.88
N ALA A 414 -8.69 0.47 4.94
CA ALA A 414 -8.88 1.66 4.14
C ALA A 414 -9.34 2.81 5.05
N PHE A 415 -8.86 4.02 4.78
CA PHE A 415 -9.17 5.22 5.57
C PHE A 415 -9.39 6.44 4.67
N LYS A 416 -10.12 7.43 5.18
CA LYS A 416 -10.27 8.75 4.55
C LYS A 416 -9.57 9.80 5.41
N GLN A 417 -8.66 10.57 4.82
CA GLN A 417 -7.76 11.45 5.56
C GLN A 417 -7.47 12.77 4.85
N GLU A 418 -7.33 13.84 5.61
CA GLU A 418 -6.80 15.11 5.11
C GLU A 418 -5.27 14.99 4.99
N TRP A 419 -4.75 15.25 3.78
CA TRP A 419 -3.32 15.22 3.50
C TRP A 419 -2.89 16.42 2.64
N VAL A 420 -1.72 16.98 2.93
CA VAL A 420 -1.08 18.01 2.10
C VAL A 420 0.32 17.52 1.73
N GLY A 421 0.44 17.04 0.49
CA GLY A 421 1.71 16.62 -0.09
C GLY A 421 2.38 17.73 -0.89
N ARG A 422 3.66 17.96 -0.58
CA ARG A 422 4.59 18.95 -1.14
C ARG A 422 5.91 18.27 -1.52
N PRO A 423 5.92 17.34 -2.49
CA PRO A 423 7.13 16.59 -2.84
C PRO A 423 8.27 17.51 -3.29
N LEU A 424 9.51 17.20 -2.89
CA LEU A 424 10.72 17.93 -3.30
C LEU A 424 11.22 17.57 -4.71
N THR A 425 10.60 16.55 -5.32
CA THR A 425 10.82 16.17 -6.73
C THR A 425 10.31 17.27 -7.66
N LEU A 426 10.70 17.25 -8.93
CA LEU A 426 10.07 18.09 -9.97
C LEU A 426 8.98 17.30 -10.71
N PRO A 427 8.00 17.96 -11.36
CA PRO A 427 7.01 17.26 -12.17
C PRO A 427 7.64 16.43 -13.30
N ASP A 428 7.11 15.22 -13.51
CA ASP A 428 7.46 14.31 -14.61
C ASP A 428 6.61 14.63 -15.85
N VAL A 429 7.20 14.52 -17.04
CA VAL A 429 6.51 14.80 -18.31
C VAL A 429 6.81 13.76 -19.38
N ALA A 430 5.78 13.35 -20.12
CA ALA A 430 5.89 12.63 -21.38
C ALA A 430 5.44 13.52 -22.55
N LEU A 431 6.30 13.68 -23.56
CA LEU A 431 5.98 14.40 -24.80
C LEU A 431 5.70 13.39 -25.93
N SER A 432 4.53 13.52 -26.56
CA SER A 432 4.07 12.71 -27.69
C SER A 432 3.40 13.62 -28.73
N GLY A 433 4.05 13.81 -29.87
CA GLY A 433 3.62 14.74 -30.92
C GLY A 433 3.38 16.16 -30.40
N THR A 434 2.10 16.59 -30.43
CA THR A 434 1.61 17.87 -29.91
C THR A 434 0.93 17.75 -28.54
N THR A 435 1.20 16.69 -27.77
CA THR A 435 0.65 16.46 -26.42
C THR A 435 1.77 16.36 -25.40
N ALA A 436 1.62 17.05 -24.27
CA ALA A 436 2.42 16.87 -23.08
C ALA A 436 1.55 16.27 -21.96
N SER A 437 1.87 15.05 -21.54
CA SER A 437 1.31 14.42 -20.34
C SER A 437 2.18 14.79 -19.14
N VAL A 438 1.63 15.42 -18.10
CA VAL A 438 2.37 15.83 -16.88
C VAL A 438 1.75 15.22 -15.62
N SER A 439 2.60 14.76 -14.70
CA SER A 439 2.20 14.33 -13.35
C SER A 439 3.25 14.77 -12.32
N TRP A 440 2.86 14.81 -11.05
CA TRP A 440 3.79 15.10 -9.95
C TRP A 440 3.35 14.34 -8.70
N ASN A 441 4.03 13.22 -8.44
CA ASN A 441 3.62 12.20 -7.47
C ASN A 441 3.48 12.78 -6.06
N GLY A 442 2.24 12.93 -5.59
CA GLY A 442 1.90 13.49 -4.28
C GLY A 442 1.79 15.01 -4.19
N ALA A 443 1.89 15.76 -5.29
CA ALA A 443 1.68 17.21 -5.24
C ALA A 443 0.18 17.56 -5.18
N THR A 444 -0.32 17.72 -3.96
CA THR A 444 -1.77 17.96 -3.68
C THR A 444 -2.24 19.39 -3.94
N GLU A 445 -1.34 20.38 -3.89
CA GLU A 445 -1.70 21.80 -3.99
C GLU A 445 -1.78 22.34 -5.43
N VAL A 446 -1.39 21.53 -6.42
CA VAL A 446 -1.44 21.93 -7.83
C VAL A 446 -2.89 21.95 -8.32
N VAL A 447 -3.34 23.08 -8.88
CA VAL A 447 -4.67 23.16 -9.52
C VAL A 447 -4.61 23.57 -10.98
N THR A 448 -3.48 24.07 -11.46
CA THR A 448 -3.31 24.49 -12.86
C THR A 448 -1.89 24.24 -13.32
N TRP A 449 -1.77 23.74 -14.55
CA TRP A 449 -0.51 23.57 -15.26
C TRP A 449 -0.39 24.63 -16.35
N VAL A 450 0.74 25.32 -16.43
CA VAL A 450 1.03 26.33 -17.46
C VAL A 450 2.17 25.84 -18.34
N LEU A 451 1.89 25.62 -19.63
CA LEU A 451 2.91 25.34 -20.63
C LEU A 451 3.54 26.66 -21.08
N GLN A 452 4.86 26.72 -21.04
CA GLN A 452 5.67 27.82 -21.55
C GLN A 452 6.71 27.31 -22.56
N GLY A 453 7.16 28.19 -23.46
CA GLY A 453 8.19 27.87 -24.45
C GLY A 453 9.28 28.95 -24.55
N SER A 454 10.49 28.54 -24.93
CA SER A 454 11.65 29.41 -25.13
C SER A 454 12.34 29.15 -26.48
N HIS A 455 13.02 30.18 -26.99
CA HIS A 455 13.92 30.09 -28.12
C HIS A 455 15.36 29.71 -27.72
N ILE A 456 15.68 29.70 -26.42
CA ILE A 456 16.96 29.22 -25.92
C ILE A 456 17.12 27.75 -26.31
N LYS A 457 18.21 27.42 -27.02
CA LYS A 457 18.71 26.05 -27.08
C LYS A 457 19.11 25.69 -25.65
N GLY A 458 18.39 24.77 -25.00
CA GLY A 458 18.64 24.41 -23.60
C GLY A 458 20.13 24.26 -23.34
N GLU A 459 20.66 25.06 -22.41
CA GLU A 459 22.09 25.30 -22.28
C GLU A 459 22.83 24.00 -21.94
N ASP A 460 23.73 23.66 -22.85
CA ASP A 460 24.79 22.68 -22.68
C ASP A 460 25.87 23.34 -21.80
N PRO A 461 26.23 22.79 -20.62
CA PRO A 461 27.21 23.37 -19.70
C PRO A 461 28.63 23.25 -20.27
N SER A 462 28.91 24.06 -21.29
CA SER A 462 30.19 24.10 -21.99
C SER A 462 31.33 24.45 -21.03
N PRO A 463 32.50 23.77 -21.12
CA PRO A 463 33.61 24.02 -20.21
C PRO A 463 34.21 25.41 -20.46
N ILE A 464 34.30 26.20 -19.40
CA ILE A 464 34.90 27.54 -19.40
C ILE A 464 36.34 27.44 -19.92
N GLN A 465 36.58 27.96 -21.13
CA GLN A 465 37.93 28.31 -21.56
C GLN A 465 38.35 29.60 -20.86
N PRO A 466 39.55 29.69 -20.28
CA PRO A 466 40.01 30.92 -19.63
C PRO A 466 40.25 32.03 -20.68
N GLU A 467 39.61 33.18 -20.46
CA GLU A 467 39.76 34.35 -21.34
C GLU A 467 41.22 34.83 -21.43
N SER A 468 41.65 35.15 -22.65
CA SER A 468 42.95 35.76 -22.91
C SER A 468 42.93 37.26 -22.59
N ASN A 469 43.42 37.64 -21.40
CA ASN A 469 43.68 39.04 -21.10
C ASN A 469 44.74 39.63 -22.03
N SER A 470 44.44 40.82 -22.57
CA SER A 470 45.34 41.63 -23.40
C SER A 470 45.73 42.93 -22.69
N ASP A 471 46.86 43.49 -23.15
CA ASP A 471 47.46 44.81 -22.84
C ASP A 471 48.05 45.11 -21.45
N GLY A 472 49.24 45.75 -21.45
CA GLY A 472 49.68 46.62 -20.35
C GLY A 472 51.16 46.67 -19.90
N ASP A 473 52.18 46.64 -20.77
CA ASP A 473 53.56 47.03 -20.37
C ASP A 473 53.63 48.54 -20.06
N PRO A 474 54.32 49.01 -18.99
CA PRO A 474 55.73 49.39 -19.12
C PRO A 474 56.66 49.12 -17.91
N ARG A 475 57.74 48.35 -18.17
CA ARG A 475 59.17 48.62 -17.79
C ARG A 475 59.59 48.69 -16.30
N HIS A 476 60.43 47.74 -15.87
CA HIS A 476 61.82 47.91 -15.34
C HIS A 476 62.31 46.61 -14.64
N ARG A 477 63.23 45.82 -15.23
CA ARG A 477 64.70 45.78 -14.99
C ARG A 477 65.22 45.38 -13.58
N ILE A 478 65.87 44.19 -13.56
CA ILE A 478 67.21 43.87 -12.98
C ILE A 478 67.32 43.16 -11.59
N LEU A 479 67.96 41.96 -11.65
CA LEU A 479 68.82 41.18 -10.72
C LEU A 479 68.62 41.20 -9.20
N GLY A 480 68.96 40.06 -8.55
CA GLY A 480 69.69 40.13 -7.27
C GLY A 480 69.58 38.99 -6.25
N GLU A 481 69.79 37.74 -6.66
CA GLU A 481 70.48 36.66 -5.91
C GLU A 481 70.66 36.64 -4.35
N LEU A 482 70.49 35.41 -3.82
CA LEU A 482 71.27 34.71 -2.76
C LEU A 482 70.92 34.82 -1.25
N LEU A 483 70.44 33.65 -0.76
CA LEU A 483 70.78 32.93 0.49
C LEU A 483 70.19 33.35 1.86
N GLY A 484 69.40 32.44 2.44
CA GLY A 484 69.02 32.38 3.86
C GLY A 484 68.29 31.06 4.18
N HIS A 485 68.97 30.11 4.83
CA HIS A 485 68.60 28.69 4.92
C HIS A 485 67.33 28.32 5.73
N ALA A 486 66.63 27.30 5.21
CA ALA A 486 66.01 26.14 5.89
C ALA A 486 64.75 26.29 6.78
N GLY A 487 63.78 25.38 6.57
CA GLY A 487 62.91 24.92 7.69
C GLY A 487 61.42 24.62 7.44
N GLY A 488 61.04 23.92 6.38
CA GLY A 488 59.81 23.09 6.31
C GLY A 488 58.44 23.72 6.61
N LYS A 489 57.62 23.91 5.57
CA LYS A 489 56.15 24.00 5.70
C LYS A 489 55.46 22.92 4.86
N SER A 490 54.48 22.27 5.46
CA SER A 490 53.56 21.36 4.80
C SER A 490 52.72 22.09 3.75
N VAL A 491 52.44 21.42 2.63
CA VAL A 491 51.65 21.98 1.53
C VAL A 491 50.18 22.07 1.93
N GLN A 492 49.66 23.30 2.04
CA GLN A 492 48.24 23.58 2.12
C GLN A 492 47.72 23.83 0.70
N THR A 493 47.12 22.83 0.06
CA THR A 493 46.38 23.05 -1.19
C THR A 493 44.99 23.58 -0.85
N SER A 494 44.79 24.90 -0.95
CA SER A 494 43.45 25.47 -0.92
C SER A 494 42.68 25.05 -2.17
N ARG A 495 41.78 24.07 -2.04
CA ARG A 495 40.64 24.02 -2.97
C ARG A 495 39.83 25.29 -2.73
N ARG A 496 39.52 26.01 -3.81
CA ARG A 496 38.39 26.94 -3.77
C ARG A 496 37.16 26.07 -3.90
N ASP A 497 36.35 26.03 -2.87
CA ASP A 497 35.04 25.41 -2.95
C ASP A 497 34.20 26.28 -3.91
N VAL A 498 33.86 25.70 -5.06
CA VAL A 498 32.88 26.29 -5.98
C VAL A 498 31.53 25.78 -5.50
N GLU A 499 30.72 26.67 -4.93
CA GLU A 499 29.34 26.32 -4.57
C GLU A 499 28.60 25.81 -5.82
N PRO A 500 27.80 24.73 -5.70
CA PRO A 500 26.98 24.27 -6.80
C PRO A 500 25.94 25.34 -7.14
N VAL A 501 25.88 25.73 -8.42
CA VAL A 501 24.88 26.68 -8.91
C VAL A 501 23.50 26.05 -8.74
N HIS A 502 22.71 26.55 -7.79
CA HIS A 502 21.31 26.18 -7.67
C HIS A 502 20.57 26.57 -8.98
N TYR A 503 20.07 25.55 -9.68
CA TYR A 503 19.12 25.75 -10.76
C TYR A 503 17.81 26.26 -10.15
N ASP A 504 17.43 27.49 -10.46
CA ASP A 504 16.13 28.06 -10.13
C ASP A 504 15.12 27.71 -11.24
N PRO A 505 14.19 26.77 -11.03
CA PRO A 505 13.20 26.39 -12.04
C PRO A 505 12.24 27.54 -12.42
N LEU A 506 12.12 28.57 -11.57
CA LEU A 506 11.19 29.67 -11.73
C LEU A 506 11.81 30.92 -12.39
N ARG A 507 13.10 30.90 -12.75
CA ARG A 507 13.73 32.02 -13.47
C ARG A 507 13.02 32.27 -14.80
N ASP A 508 12.47 33.48 -14.97
CA ASP A 508 11.32 33.69 -15.87
C ASP A 508 11.67 34.40 -17.19
N GLU A 509 12.84 35.02 -17.30
CA GLU A 509 13.14 36.04 -18.34
C GLU A 509 13.10 35.52 -19.80
N ASP A 510 13.21 34.20 -20.01
CA ASP A 510 13.33 33.60 -21.34
C ASP A 510 12.16 32.71 -21.78
N PHE A 511 11.12 32.52 -20.94
CA PHE A 511 10.01 31.61 -21.20
C PHE A 511 8.68 32.36 -21.40
N GLN A 512 8.01 32.10 -22.53
CA GLN A 512 6.75 32.74 -22.89
C GLN A 512 5.58 31.77 -22.69
N PHE A 513 4.46 32.28 -22.19
CA PHE A 513 3.21 31.53 -22.07
C PHE A 513 2.74 30.97 -23.42
N LEU A 514 2.33 29.70 -23.44
CA LEU A 514 1.71 29.05 -24.60
C LEU A 514 0.25 28.66 -24.34
N THR A 515 0.00 27.96 -23.23
CA THR A 515 -1.34 27.54 -22.84
C THR A 515 -1.38 27.18 -21.35
N ALA A 516 -2.57 27.00 -20.80
CA ALA A 516 -2.76 26.42 -19.47
C ALA A 516 -3.89 25.38 -19.50
N ALA A 517 -3.83 24.42 -18.57
CA ALA A 517 -4.89 23.46 -18.32
C ALA A 517 -5.12 23.33 -16.80
N PRO A 518 -6.38 23.20 -16.33
CA PRO A 518 -6.63 22.79 -14.94
C PRO A 518 -6.03 21.41 -14.70
N LYS A 519 -5.56 21.13 -13.47
CA LYS A 519 -5.19 19.75 -13.11
C LYS A 519 -6.43 18.87 -13.19
N SER A 520 -6.28 17.71 -13.80
CA SER A 520 -7.28 16.65 -13.90
C SER A 520 -6.56 15.31 -13.71
N GLY A 521 -7.16 14.41 -12.94
CA GLY A 521 -6.59 13.09 -12.64
C GLY A 521 -5.22 13.13 -11.98
N PHE A 522 -4.53 11.99 -11.98
CA PHE A 522 -3.10 11.91 -11.64
C PHE A 522 -2.25 12.60 -12.72
N GLU A 523 -2.44 12.19 -13.97
CA GLU A 523 -1.78 12.75 -15.15
C GLU A 523 -2.71 13.75 -15.85
N THR A 524 -2.18 14.89 -16.27
CA THR A 524 -2.93 15.88 -17.05
C THR A 524 -2.33 16.00 -18.45
N LYS A 525 -3.17 15.87 -19.50
CA LYS A 525 -2.77 16.10 -20.90
C LYS A 525 -2.93 17.58 -21.27
N ILE A 526 -1.86 18.19 -21.75
CA ILE A 526 -1.80 19.57 -22.22
C ILE A 526 -1.51 19.56 -23.72
N LEU A 527 -2.31 20.29 -24.50
CA LEU A 527 -2.09 20.45 -25.93
C LEU A 527 -1.03 21.51 -26.21
N ILE A 528 0.04 21.12 -26.91
CA ILE A 528 1.09 22.01 -27.40
C ILE A 528 0.58 22.67 -28.70
N PRO A 529 0.52 24.01 -28.80
CA PRO A 529 0.06 24.68 -30.02
C PRO A 529 0.90 24.27 -31.24
N ALA A 530 0.27 23.72 -32.27
CA ALA A 530 0.97 23.14 -33.42
C ALA A 530 1.78 24.16 -34.26
N ASP A 531 1.46 25.45 -34.13
CA ASP A 531 2.14 26.58 -34.75
C ASP A 531 3.27 27.17 -33.89
N THR A 532 3.51 26.63 -32.68
CA THR A 532 4.55 27.15 -31.79
C THR A 532 5.95 27.02 -32.39
N LYS A 533 6.72 28.11 -32.26
CA LYS A 533 8.09 28.23 -32.79
C LYS A 533 9.15 27.86 -31.76
N PHE A 534 8.75 27.59 -30.53
CA PHE A 534 9.68 27.22 -29.46
C PHE A 534 10.10 25.76 -29.60
N ARG A 535 11.38 25.49 -29.32
CA ARG A 535 11.97 24.14 -29.32
C ARG A 535 12.41 23.67 -27.95
N THR A 536 12.28 24.54 -26.95
CA THR A 536 12.46 24.24 -25.54
C THR A 536 11.15 24.60 -24.84
N LEU A 537 10.57 23.65 -24.10
CA LEU A 537 9.33 23.81 -23.35
C LEU A 537 9.59 23.63 -21.84
N ARG A 538 8.78 24.25 -20.99
CA ARG A 538 8.66 23.86 -19.57
C ARG A 538 7.19 23.92 -19.15
N ILE A 539 6.83 23.16 -18.13
CA ILE A 539 5.49 23.24 -17.51
C ILE A 539 5.66 23.74 -16.07
N VAL A 540 4.91 24.77 -15.71
CA VAL A 540 4.87 25.35 -14.37
C VAL A 540 3.62 24.85 -13.65
N ALA A 541 3.78 24.38 -12.41
CA ALA A 541 2.70 24.00 -11.52
C ALA A 541 2.24 25.22 -10.71
N LEU A 542 0.95 25.58 -10.78
CA LEU A 542 0.36 26.67 -10.01
C LEU A 542 -0.60 26.16 -8.94
N ASP A 543 -0.58 26.84 -7.79
CA ASP A 543 -1.56 26.67 -6.72
C ASP A 543 -2.88 27.42 -7.00
N LYS A 544 -3.84 27.29 -6.08
CA LYS A 544 -5.14 27.98 -6.15
C LYS A 544 -5.09 29.51 -6.06
N THR A 545 -3.94 30.09 -5.72
CA THR A 545 -3.71 31.55 -5.69
C THR A 545 -3.00 32.06 -6.95
N GLY A 546 -2.53 31.15 -7.81
CA GLY A 546 -1.73 31.45 -9.00
C GLY A 546 -0.23 31.55 -8.72
N VAL A 547 0.23 31.18 -7.52
CA VAL A 547 1.65 31.11 -7.16
C VAL A 547 2.26 29.84 -7.75
N ALA A 548 3.45 29.97 -8.33
CA ALA A 548 4.19 28.84 -8.87
C ALA A 548 4.81 28.00 -7.74
N LEU A 549 4.46 26.71 -7.71
CA LEU A 549 4.96 25.72 -6.74
C LEU A 549 6.29 25.12 -7.20
N ALA A 550 6.38 24.77 -8.49
CA ALA A 550 7.59 24.30 -9.15
C ALA A 550 7.44 24.44 -10.68
N ALA A 551 8.51 24.20 -11.41
CA ALA A 551 8.46 23.96 -12.85
C ALA A 551 9.30 22.73 -13.22
N THR A 552 8.95 22.09 -14.33
CA THR A 552 9.76 21.03 -14.94
C THR A 552 11.14 21.57 -15.32
N ARG A 553 12.12 20.67 -15.49
CA ARG A 553 13.33 21.03 -16.24
C ARG A 553 12.97 21.44 -17.69
N PRO A 554 13.85 22.17 -18.41
CA PRO A 554 13.60 22.52 -19.80
C PRO A 554 13.67 21.27 -20.68
N MET A 555 12.64 21.08 -21.51
CA MET A 555 12.45 19.91 -22.36
C MET A 555 12.64 20.29 -23.83
N LYS A 556 13.46 19.55 -24.57
CA LYS A 556 13.60 19.75 -26.02
C LYS A 556 12.34 19.18 -26.71
N TRP A 557 11.70 19.93 -27.60
CA TRP A 557 10.48 19.49 -28.30
C TRP A 557 10.64 19.51 -29.83
N ASP A 558 10.50 18.33 -30.43
CA ASP A 558 10.49 18.11 -31.88
C ASP A 558 9.27 17.22 -32.21
N PRO A 559 8.16 17.79 -32.71
CA PRO A 559 6.92 17.05 -32.91
C PRO A 559 7.01 15.96 -33.98
N ILE A 560 8.00 16.02 -34.89
CA ILE A 560 8.18 14.98 -35.90
C ILE A 560 8.77 13.73 -35.24
N LYS A 561 9.87 13.89 -34.51
CA LYS A 561 10.48 12.79 -33.74
C LYS A 561 9.55 12.26 -32.65
N MET A 562 8.82 13.16 -31.99
CA MET A 562 7.93 12.79 -30.89
C MET A 562 6.60 12.15 -31.34
N ASN A 563 6.34 12.10 -32.65
CA ASN A 563 5.30 11.21 -33.21
C ASN A 563 5.82 9.77 -33.39
N GLU A 564 7.13 9.56 -33.42
CA GLU A 564 7.77 8.24 -33.60
C GLU A 564 8.19 7.64 -32.25
N GLU A 565 8.69 8.46 -31.32
CA GLU A 565 9.14 8.03 -29.98
C GLU A 565 8.65 8.99 -28.88
N VAL A 566 8.00 8.46 -27.82
CA VAL A 566 7.59 9.25 -26.65
C VAL A 566 8.81 9.62 -25.81
N ALA A 567 9.04 10.91 -25.57
CA ALA A 567 10.15 11.39 -24.76
C ALA A 567 9.70 11.64 -23.31
N VAL A 568 10.26 10.89 -22.36
CA VAL A 568 9.96 11.00 -20.93
C VAL A 568 11.06 11.78 -20.21
N TYR A 569 10.68 12.88 -19.56
CA TYR A 569 11.52 13.74 -18.74
C TYR A 569 11.19 13.50 -17.27
N ARG A 570 12.17 13.00 -16.50
CA ARG A 570 12.05 12.76 -15.07
C ARG A 570 12.53 13.95 -14.26
N GLY A 571 11.80 14.34 -13.21
CA GLY A 571 12.21 15.38 -12.27
C GLY A 571 13.50 15.03 -11.51
N ASP A 572 13.73 13.74 -11.25
CA ASP A 572 14.73 13.30 -10.27
C ASP A 572 16.06 12.83 -10.88
N GLN A 573 16.12 12.70 -12.20
CA GLN A 573 17.31 12.20 -12.93
C GLN A 573 18.12 13.35 -13.54
N PRO A 574 19.44 13.46 -13.31
CA PRO A 574 20.32 14.28 -14.15
C PRO A 574 20.19 13.88 -15.64
N GLN A 575 20.32 14.82 -16.57
CA GLN A 575 20.34 14.47 -17.99
C GLN A 575 21.70 13.86 -18.36
N ASP A 576 21.77 12.53 -18.42
CA ASP A 576 22.89 11.83 -19.05
C ASP A 576 22.87 12.07 -20.56
N GLU A 577 23.93 12.68 -21.08
CA GLU A 577 23.94 13.28 -22.42
C GLU A 577 24.04 12.27 -23.59
N HIS A 578 24.08 10.96 -23.30
CA HIS A 578 24.35 9.90 -24.27
C HIS A 578 23.30 8.78 -24.31
N SER A 579 22.03 9.08 -24.00
CA SER A 579 20.90 8.27 -24.45
C SER A 579 20.27 8.85 -25.73
N ALA A 580 20.91 8.59 -26.87
CA ALA A 580 20.12 8.21 -28.05
C ALA A 580 19.24 6.98 -27.69
N PRO A 581 18.12 6.70 -28.39
CA PRO A 581 17.31 5.50 -28.14
C PRO A 581 18.14 4.23 -28.37
N SER A 582 18.78 3.75 -27.29
CA SER A 582 19.83 2.74 -27.37
C SER A 582 19.22 1.35 -27.44
N SER A 583 18.72 0.97 -28.63
CA SER A 583 18.56 -0.41 -29.16
C SER A 583 18.01 -1.52 -28.24
N ARG A 584 17.40 -1.17 -27.09
CA ARG A 584 16.96 -2.09 -26.04
C ARG A 584 15.76 -2.92 -26.49
N SER A 585 14.96 -2.40 -27.42
CA SER A 585 13.88 -3.16 -28.06
C SER A 585 14.43 -4.23 -29.02
N THR A 586 15.20 -3.85 -30.06
CA THR A 586 15.55 -4.81 -31.12
C THR A 586 16.50 -5.92 -30.68
N LEU A 587 17.53 -5.63 -29.88
CA LEU A 587 18.49 -6.66 -29.45
C LEU A 587 17.89 -7.62 -28.41
N VAL A 588 17.10 -7.10 -27.46
CA VAL A 588 16.43 -7.93 -26.46
C VAL A 588 15.31 -8.76 -27.10
N ILE A 589 14.55 -8.22 -28.06
CA ILE A 589 13.58 -9.03 -28.81
C ILE A 589 14.27 -10.16 -29.57
N MET A 590 15.40 -9.93 -30.24
CA MET A 590 16.14 -11.01 -30.91
C MET A 590 16.72 -12.05 -29.93
N LEU A 591 17.24 -11.63 -28.78
CA LEU A 591 17.75 -12.56 -27.75
C LEU A 591 16.64 -13.34 -27.06
N SER A 592 15.52 -12.70 -26.71
CA SER A 592 14.35 -13.35 -26.10
C SER A 592 13.67 -14.32 -27.06
N VAL A 593 13.46 -13.94 -28.33
CA VAL A 593 12.92 -14.86 -29.34
C VAL A 593 13.89 -16.02 -29.57
N GLY A 594 15.20 -15.78 -29.61
CA GLY A 594 16.23 -16.81 -29.68
C GLY A 594 16.20 -17.79 -28.49
N PHE A 595 16.11 -17.28 -27.26
CA PHE A 595 16.03 -18.10 -26.05
C PHE A 595 14.72 -18.89 -25.96
N ILE A 596 13.58 -18.27 -26.28
CA ILE A 596 12.28 -18.95 -26.29
C ILE A 596 12.26 -20.04 -27.36
N THR A 597 12.80 -19.78 -28.55
CA THR A 597 12.90 -20.79 -29.62
C THR A 597 13.85 -21.93 -29.24
N ALA A 598 14.99 -21.63 -28.61
CA ALA A 598 15.91 -22.65 -28.11
C ALA A 598 15.30 -23.49 -26.97
N ALA A 599 14.58 -22.86 -26.05
CA ALA A 599 13.88 -23.53 -24.95
C ALA A 599 12.75 -24.42 -25.48
N ILE A 600 11.97 -23.96 -26.46
CA ILE A 600 10.94 -24.77 -27.13
C ILE A 600 11.57 -25.96 -27.86
N ILE A 601 12.68 -25.75 -28.60
CA ILE A 601 13.38 -26.86 -29.29
C ILE A 601 13.92 -27.88 -28.28
N LEU A 602 14.51 -27.44 -27.17
CA LEU A 602 15.01 -28.33 -26.11
C LEU A 602 13.88 -29.04 -25.38
N LEU A 603 12.76 -28.38 -25.10
CA LEU A 603 11.57 -28.97 -24.49
C LEU A 603 10.95 -30.01 -25.44
N CYS A 604 10.81 -29.70 -26.73
CA CYS A 604 10.35 -30.65 -27.73
C CYS A 604 11.30 -31.84 -27.87
N ALA A 605 12.62 -31.62 -27.90
CA ALA A 605 13.61 -32.70 -27.93
C ALA A 605 13.57 -33.57 -26.66
N TRP A 606 13.37 -32.97 -25.49
CA TRP A 606 13.24 -33.68 -24.21
C TRP A 606 11.91 -34.45 -24.10
N ILE A 607 10.80 -33.89 -24.57
CA ILE A 607 9.51 -34.60 -24.66
C ILE A 607 9.62 -35.77 -25.63
N VAL A 608 10.23 -35.58 -26.81
CA VAL A 608 10.52 -36.66 -27.75
C VAL A 608 11.41 -37.73 -27.09
N TYR A 609 12.46 -37.35 -26.36
CA TYR A 609 13.33 -38.30 -25.67
C TYR A 609 12.65 -39.06 -24.51
N LYS A 610 11.86 -38.37 -23.68
CA LYS A 610 11.16 -38.95 -22.51
C LYS A 610 9.96 -39.82 -22.91
N TYR A 611 9.26 -39.47 -23.98
CA TYR A 611 8.01 -40.11 -24.40
C TYR A 611 8.08 -40.89 -25.72
N THR A 612 9.22 -40.95 -26.42
CA THR A 612 9.45 -42.03 -27.39
C THR A 612 9.94 -43.27 -26.64
N PRO A 613 9.15 -44.36 -26.55
CA PRO A 613 9.63 -45.61 -26.00
C PRO A 613 10.80 -46.14 -26.84
N SER A 614 11.67 -46.95 -26.26
CA SER A 614 12.79 -47.63 -26.94
C SER A 614 12.38 -48.41 -28.20
N ARG A 615 11.09 -48.70 -28.37
CA ARG A 615 10.51 -49.28 -29.57
C ARG A 615 10.37 -48.33 -30.77
N PHE A 616 10.45 -47.00 -30.63
CA PHE A 616 10.54 -46.11 -31.80
C PHE A 616 11.89 -46.29 -32.52
N TRP A 617 12.97 -46.47 -31.76
CA TRP A 617 14.28 -46.86 -32.31
C TRP A 617 14.25 -48.26 -32.94
N ALA A 618 13.48 -49.21 -32.39
CA ALA A 618 13.20 -50.48 -33.05
C ALA A 618 12.28 -50.34 -34.28
N MET A 619 11.48 -49.27 -34.39
CA MET A 619 10.58 -49.01 -35.53
C MET A 619 11.29 -48.40 -36.75
N LEU A 620 12.62 -48.23 -36.70
CA LEU A 620 13.46 -48.16 -37.90
C LEU A 620 13.74 -49.56 -38.49
N LEU A 621 13.42 -50.65 -37.79
CA LEU A 621 13.72 -52.04 -38.15
C LEU A 621 12.51 -52.99 -37.94
N GLN A 622 11.56 -52.86 -38.86
CA GLN A 622 10.38 -53.71 -39.20
C GLN A 622 10.07 -55.06 -38.48
N THR A 623 8.75 -55.32 -38.40
CA THR A 623 7.97 -56.60 -38.31
C THR A 623 7.31 -56.98 -36.96
N ASN A 624 6.28 -57.84 -37.04
CA ASN A 624 5.15 -58.10 -36.12
C ASN A 624 4.76 -59.61 -36.25
N PRO A 625 3.84 -60.27 -35.49
CA PRO A 625 3.23 -60.05 -34.15
C PRO A 625 3.30 -61.31 -33.20
N LYS A 626 2.81 -61.23 -31.94
CA LYS A 626 1.79 -62.16 -31.31
C LYS A 626 1.58 -61.94 -29.78
N GLN A 627 0.51 -62.54 -29.25
CA GLN A 627 -0.12 -62.39 -27.92
C GLN A 627 0.59 -63.18 -26.79
N GLU A 628 0.45 -62.73 -25.53
CA GLU A 628 -0.29 -63.44 -24.45
C GLU A 628 -0.40 -62.61 -23.13
N HIS A 629 -1.10 -63.15 -22.12
CA HIS A 629 -1.62 -62.46 -20.92
C HIS A 629 -0.62 -62.31 -19.75
N GLU A 630 -0.76 -61.27 -18.91
CA GLU A 630 -1.11 -61.38 -17.45
C GLU A 630 -1.12 -60.01 -16.71
N TRP A 631 -1.48 -60.01 -15.42
CA TRP A 631 -1.71 -58.85 -14.53
C TRP A 631 -0.42 -58.41 -13.78
N GLN A 632 -0.34 -57.44 -12.85
CA GLN A 632 -1.30 -56.58 -12.12
C GLN A 632 -0.68 -55.14 -11.89
N PRO A 633 -1.28 -54.19 -11.12
CA PRO A 633 -1.01 -52.75 -11.28
C PRO A 633 -0.02 -52.12 -10.29
N VAL A 634 0.50 -50.93 -10.64
CA VAL A 634 0.91 -49.88 -9.67
C VAL A 634 0.55 -48.48 -10.19
N ASN A 635 -0.16 -47.72 -9.35
CA ASN A 635 -0.47 -46.30 -9.34
C ASN A 635 0.13 -45.34 -10.39
N THR A 636 -0.78 -44.66 -11.10
CA THR A 636 -0.78 -43.19 -11.30
C THR A 636 -0.82 -42.47 -9.93
N SER A 637 -0.31 -41.26 -9.74
CA SER A 637 -0.31 -40.12 -10.67
C SER A 637 0.87 -39.15 -10.51
N GLU A 638 1.27 -38.53 -11.62
CA GLU A 638 1.91 -37.19 -11.64
C GLU A 638 0.86 -36.16 -11.14
N ARG A 639 1.19 -35.31 -10.16
CA ARG A 639 1.72 -33.94 -10.31
C ARG A 639 0.69 -32.91 -10.79
N LEU A 640 0.42 -31.92 -9.93
CA LEU A 640 0.37 -30.46 -10.15
C LEU A 640 -0.51 -29.81 -9.08
N ASP A 641 0.05 -28.90 -8.28
CA ASP A 641 -0.50 -27.56 -7.96
C ASP A 641 0.34 -26.90 -6.85
N GLU A 642 1.17 -25.93 -7.22
CA GLU A 642 1.86 -25.01 -6.29
C GLU A 642 1.38 -23.57 -6.59
N SER A 643 0.20 -23.22 -6.07
CA SER A 643 -0.30 -21.81 -6.04
C SER A 643 -1.46 -21.63 -5.05
N ASN A 644 -1.25 -22.02 -3.78
CA ASN A 644 -2.31 -21.94 -2.75
C ASN A 644 -1.84 -21.37 -1.37
N GLU A 645 -0.64 -20.79 -1.26
CA GLU A 645 -0.08 -20.33 0.03
C GLU A 645 -0.51 -18.92 0.49
N LEU A 646 -1.64 -18.38 -0.01
CA LEU A 646 -2.16 -17.07 0.41
C LEU A 646 -3.47 -17.13 1.20
N SER A 647 -4.22 -18.24 1.17
CA SER A 647 -5.39 -18.45 2.04
C SER A 647 -5.00 -18.84 3.47
N ASP A 648 -3.89 -19.57 3.61
CA ASP A 648 -3.59 -20.32 4.84
C ASP A 648 -2.78 -19.50 5.86
N LEU A 649 -2.52 -18.23 5.55
CA LEU A 649 -1.75 -17.35 6.43
C LEU A 649 -2.55 -16.88 7.66
N GLU A 650 -3.87 -16.68 7.54
CA GLU A 650 -4.74 -16.31 8.68
C GLU A 650 -5.79 -17.40 9.04
N SER A 651 -5.73 -18.57 8.40
CA SER A 651 -6.46 -19.76 8.80
C SER A 651 -5.52 -20.96 8.74
N GLY A 652 -4.80 -21.21 9.84
CA GLY A 652 -3.82 -22.29 9.95
C GLY A 652 -4.48 -23.67 10.09
N GLU A 653 -5.02 -24.20 9.01
CA GLU A 653 -5.55 -25.57 8.90
C GLU A 653 -5.41 -26.07 7.46
N GLN A 654 -4.38 -26.89 7.17
CA GLN A 654 -4.36 -27.77 5.99
C GLN A 654 -3.81 -29.17 6.31
N GLU A 655 -4.59 -30.15 5.87
CA GLU A 655 -4.28 -31.58 5.64
C GLU A 655 -3.52 -32.37 6.73
N SER A 656 -4.27 -32.99 7.64
CA SER A 656 -3.97 -34.38 8.04
C SER A 656 -5.23 -35.18 8.42
N GLU A 657 -5.20 -36.49 8.13
CA GLU A 657 -6.13 -37.53 8.61
C GLU A 657 -7.52 -37.72 7.95
N GLY A 658 -7.52 -37.92 6.63
CA GLY A 658 -8.60 -38.62 5.92
C GLY A 658 -8.42 -40.15 5.79
N ALA A 659 -7.76 -40.83 6.75
CA ALA A 659 -7.27 -42.21 6.54
C ALA A 659 -7.23 -43.16 7.76
N ALA A 660 -8.08 -42.98 8.78
CA ALA A 660 -8.15 -43.92 9.90
C ALA A 660 -9.55 -44.05 10.53
N LEU A 661 -10.46 -44.84 9.92
CA LEU A 661 -11.59 -45.51 10.60
C LEU A 661 -12.39 -46.39 9.62
N LEU A 662 -11.83 -47.53 9.17
CA LEU A 662 -12.59 -48.55 8.44
C LEU A 662 -11.95 -49.94 8.54
N LYS A 663 -11.82 -50.46 9.76
CA LYS A 663 -11.55 -51.88 10.05
C LYS A 663 -11.98 -52.24 11.47
N GLU A 664 -13.25 -52.57 11.63
CA GLU A 664 -13.70 -53.78 12.35
C GLU A 664 -15.22 -53.91 12.29
N GLN A 665 -15.67 -55.02 11.67
CA GLN A 665 -16.96 -55.73 11.76
C GLN A 665 -17.54 -56.08 10.38
N LYS A 666 -17.19 -57.29 9.90
CA LYS A 666 -18.09 -58.14 9.12
C LYS A 666 -17.55 -59.58 8.97
N THR A 667 -18.10 -60.46 9.79
CA THR A 667 -18.29 -61.91 9.54
C THR A 667 -19.33 -62.33 10.59
N GLU A 668 -20.57 -62.62 10.15
CA GLU A 668 -21.15 -63.99 10.12
C GLU A 668 -21.83 -64.33 11.47
N GLU A 669 -23.06 -64.87 11.57
CA GLU A 669 -23.97 -65.62 10.69
C GLU A 669 -25.44 -65.14 10.84
N LYS A 670 -26.28 -65.15 9.78
CA LYS A 670 -27.37 -66.12 9.52
C LYS A 670 -28.19 -66.61 10.74
N GLU A 671 -29.48 -66.28 10.78
CA GLU A 671 -30.59 -67.24 10.53
C GLU A 671 -31.96 -66.51 10.48
N GLU A 672 -32.92 -67.11 9.75
CA GLU A 672 -34.33 -66.72 9.45
C GLU A 672 -34.62 -65.35 8.79
#